data_AF-A0A4U5PAF4-F1
#
_entry.id   AF-A0A4U5PAF4-F1
#
_cell.length_a   1.000
_cell.length_b   1.000
_cell.length_c   1.000
_cell.angle_alpha   90.00
_cell.angle_beta   90.00
_cell.angle_gamma   90.00
#
_symmetry.space_group_name_H-M   'P 1'
#
loop_
_entity.id
_entity.type
_entity.pdbx_description
1 polymer ?
#
loop_
_entity_poly.entity_id
_entity_poly.type
_entity_poly.pdbx_seq_one_letter_code
_entity_poly.pdbx_strand_id
1 'polypeptide(L)'
;MLFSGKLTVCSFQVMFARKPKISDVTTSLQRFSDVHRDTTSRAKHFKLALESLCIQEKRQLVDDYSFETFHLVDSLLLQADLSSSDSPTALDAENALWTLEQVLCLAPELVGKGWQRNAIELALKKALCPQNMLAVRKFAIRLFIMWYQSLAAFNNVTPELDTVFQALLPHFPLRNGKNTDDIIQRYCDGLAIPTNGGGPTPPRVVPLIPNNASNMQMNPRDRAQTLQVYLDKFFDYCTRETMRIEWHDETRRVECVRFLLDRIINLYIAEVFDDLEGNGVDVFGGWEGGVDTVAVMDTADPVVIARYWIIRWMTNVASAQLNESSAGFRLFRKAMFASQKATNTLLTLMREAMLLPLPCSNVINKVLTLIRYWLLQTEFPPFVESGAVTLESSSLLLIHLATSFFHSPYLKSAGDRLQSAVHLTNFILQIARDLANPTHVLSRPLPSSVWSELVRQVAAAVSTCCSRSDAYSRSTAGGFTLTLLGLCVFVCAIREVELDEKMWDEVMTVFRAGSWTQMMEQWSRVVDSVTRALILNLFAIDVSPNAAVTQKEETVTSTRIRDRTDTNPISPPGGDSASMEEIHDGSDSTPSMDEGDIHSVVQSTGQSAVWLRVWMRIVNLVDPTNPAHTQIAIQTTARCIETLISISCANVLVEWIATRLLHLESAQQPHAIPALCSVLRASNPPDLIQAHILHNLTKALQSDSAQFVLEKVKG
;
A
#
# COMPACT_ATOMS: atom_id res chain seq x y z
N MET A 1 25.84 -11.47 19.20
CA MET A 1 25.59 -12.55 18.21
C MET A 1 24.95 -13.83 18.78
N LEU A 2 24.80 -14.00 20.10
CA LEU A 2 24.24 -15.24 20.69
C LEU A 2 22.70 -15.38 20.59
N PHE A 3 21.94 -14.28 20.63
CA PHE A 3 20.46 -14.33 20.58
C PHE A 3 19.83 -14.31 19.18
N SER A 4 20.62 -14.09 18.11
CA SER A 4 20.06 -13.84 16.77
C SER A 4 20.18 -15.01 15.79
N GLY A 5 20.88 -16.10 16.16
CA GLY A 5 21.28 -17.16 15.21
C GLY A 5 20.70 -18.55 15.43
N LYS A 6 19.97 -18.81 16.53
CA LYS A 6 19.51 -20.18 16.86
C LYS A 6 18.00 -20.35 17.06
N LEU A 7 17.22 -19.27 16.99
CA LEU A 7 15.76 -19.33 17.19
C LEU A 7 14.95 -19.27 15.89
N THR A 8 15.59 -19.29 14.71
CA THR A 8 14.92 -19.14 13.40
C THR A 8 15.05 -20.35 12.48
N VAL A 9 15.59 -21.49 12.93
CA VAL A 9 15.60 -22.72 12.11
C VAL A 9 15.06 -23.89 12.92
N CYS A 10 13.75 -24.02 12.91
CA CYS A 10 13.08 -25.31 13.08
C CYS A 10 12.04 -25.46 11.98
N SER A 11 12.54 -25.51 10.75
CA SER A 11 11.84 -26.08 9.60
C SER A 11 12.89 -26.60 8.63
N PHE A 12 12.75 -27.89 8.31
CA PHE A 12 13.55 -28.66 7.35
C PHE A 12 15.01 -28.96 7.70
N GLN A 13 15.18 -29.95 8.57
CA GLN A 13 16.22 -30.95 8.34
C GLN A 13 15.54 -32.32 8.28
N VAL A 14 15.20 -32.76 7.07
CA VAL A 14 14.89 -34.16 6.78
C VAL A 14 16.22 -34.91 6.92
N MET A 15 16.54 -35.33 8.14
CA MET A 15 17.56 -36.35 8.41
C MET A 15 16.99 -37.31 9.43
N PHE A 16 16.63 -38.52 8.96
CA PHE A 16 16.35 -39.74 9.70
C PHE A 16 16.37 -39.63 11.24
N ALA A 17 15.37 -38.97 11.83
CA ALA A 17 15.20 -38.94 13.27
C ALA A 17 14.42 -40.20 13.67
N ARG A 18 15.11 -41.17 14.28
CA ARG A 18 14.44 -42.23 15.04
C ARG A 18 13.54 -41.53 16.07
N LYS A 19 12.23 -41.81 16.04
CA LYS A 19 11.33 -41.43 17.14
C LYS A 19 11.98 -41.87 18.46
N PRO A 20 12.16 -40.97 19.45
CA PRO A 20 12.72 -41.36 20.74
C PRO A 20 11.87 -42.48 21.34
N LYS A 21 12.49 -43.48 21.96
CA LYS A 21 11.73 -44.58 22.54
C LYS A 21 10.90 -44.02 23.71
N ILE A 22 9.70 -44.56 23.93
CA ILE A 22 8.82 -44.18 25.06
C ILE A 22 9.53 -44.30 26.42
N SER A 23 10.49 -45.23 26.53
CA SER A 23 11.39 -45.36 27.69
C SER A 23 12.25 -44.12 27.96
N ASP A 24 12.65 -43.40 26.93
CA ASP A 24 13.55 -42.25 27.00
C ASP A 24 12.80 -40.99 27.47
N VAL A 25 11.52 -40.89 27.12
CA VAL A 25 10.60 -39.83 27.56
C VAL A 25 10.29 -39.99 29.05
N THR A 26 9.94 -41.20 29.47
CA THR A 26 9.65 -41.52 30.88
C THR A 26 10.86 -41.25 31.77
N THR A 27 12.05 -41.61 31.30
CA THR A 27 13.32 -41.32 32.00
C THR A 27 13.56 -39.82 32.08
N SER A 28 13.32 -39.06 31.01
CA SER A 28 13.49 -37.61 31.01
C SER A 28 12.50 -36.92 31.95
N LEU A 29 11.24 -37.37 31.99
CA LEU A 29 10.21 -36.86 32.88
C LEU A 29 10.60 -37.06 34.35
N GLN A 30 11.04 -38.27 34.73
CA GLN A 30 11.54 -38.56 36.09
C GLN A 30 12.69 -37.64 36.50
N ARG A 31 13.61 -37.35 35.57
CA ARG A 31 14.76 -36.46 35.84
C ARG A 31 14.36 -35.00 35.93
N PHE A 32 13.31 -34.57 35.22
CA PHE A 32 12.78 -33.22 35.32
C PHE A 32 11.98 -33.02 36.62
N SER A 33 11.15 -34.00 37.01
CA SER A 33 10.30 -33.93 38.20
C SER A 33 11.08 -34.05 39.52
N ASP A 34 12.31 -34.57 39.48
CA ASP A 34 13.20 -34.59 40.65
C ASP A 34 13.68 -33.18 41.00
N VAL A 35 12.99 -32.53 41.94
CA VAL A 35 13.26 -31.14 42.36
C VAL A 35 14.64 -30.98 43.01
N HIS A 36 15.22 -32.06 43.56
CA HIS A 36 16.55 -32.03 44.19
C HIS A 36 17.69 -32.16 43.17
N ARG A 37 17.37 -32.47 41.91
CA ARG A 37 18.35 -32.55 40.84
C ARG A 37 18.83 -31.16 40.43
N ASP A 38 20.07 -31.11 39.93
CA ASP A 38 20.66 -29.93 39.30
C ASP A 38 19.72 -29.27 38.27
N THR A 39 19.54 -27.96 38.40
CA THR A 39 18.58 -27.15 37.64
C THR A 39 18.86 -27.16 36.14
N THR A 40 20.12 -27.06 35.72
CA THR A 40 20.51 -27.10 34.30
C THR A 40 20.20 -28.47 33.71
N SER A 41 20.44 -29.55 34.47
CA SER A 41 20.02 -30.90 34.07
C SER A 41 18.50 -31.03 33.97
N ARG A 42 17.72 -30.44 34.90
CA ARG A 42 16.25 -30.45 34.86
C ARG A 42 15.72 -29.71 33.63
N ALA A 43 16.26 -28.53 33.32
CA ALA A 43 15.90 -27.76 32.12
C ALA A 43 16.15 -28.53 30.83
N LYS A 44 17.30 -29.19 30.72
CA LYS A 44 17.62 -30.06 29.58
C LYS A 44 16.61 -31.20 29.43
N HIS A 45 16.27 -31.89 30.51
CA HIS A 45 15.35 -33.02 30.46
C HIS A 45 13.89 -32.61 30.23
N PHE A 46 13.48 -31.44 30.73
CA PHE A 46 12.18 -30.85 30.43
C PHE A 46 12.06 -30.55 28.93
N LYS A 47 13.09 -29.94 28.33
CA LYS A 47 13.11 -29.67 26.88
C LYS A 47 13.07 -30.95 26.05
N LEU A 48 13.86 -31.96 26.41
CA LEU A 48 13.85 -33.27 25.75
C LEU A 48 12.49 -33.97 25.86
N ALA A 49 11.82 -33.86 27.02
CA ALA A 49 10.48 -34.40 27.20
C ALA A 49 9.50 -33.69 26.25
N LEU A 50 9.46 -32.36 26.25
CA LEU A 50 8.56 -31.61 25.36
C LEU A 50 8.83 -31.89 23.88
N GLU A 51 10.08 -31.96 23.43
CA GLU A 51 10.41 -32.23 22.02
C GLU A 51 9.83 -33.55 21.47
N SER A 52 9.58 -34.52 22.37
CA SER A 52 9.04 -35.83 22.02
C SER A 52 7.52 -35.95 22.01
N LEU A 53 6.80 -34.94 22.53
CA LEU A 53 5.37 -34.99 22.79
C LEU A 53 4.55 -34.21 21.74
N CYS A 54 3.33 -34.68 21.45
CA CYS A 54 2.36 -33.90 20.69
C CYS A 54 1.81 -32.72 21.51
N ILE A 55 1.12 -31.78 20.87
CA ILE A 55 0.67 -30.56 21.55
C ILE A 55 -0.29 -30.85 22.71
N GLN A 56 -1.18 -31.84 22.58
CA GLN A 56 -2.09 -32.25 23.65
C GLN A 56 -1.33 -32.85 24.84
N GLU A 57 -0.35 -33.72 24.59
CA GLU A 57 0.48 -34.32 25.65
C GLU A 57 1.37 -33.29 26.35
N LYS A 58 1.86 -32.28 25.63
CA LYS A 58 2.62 -31.17 26.22
C LYS A 58 1.78 -30.37 27.22
N ARG A 59 0.53 -30.07 26.85
CA ARG A 59 -0.41 -29.37 27.74
C ARG A 59 -0.69 -30.20 28.99
N GLN A 60 -1.02 -31.48 28.80
CA GLN A 60 -1.26 -32.42 29.90
C GLN A 60 -0.04 -32.50 30.84
N LEU A 61 1.18 -32.60 30.30
CA LEU A 61 2.40 -32.63 31.10
C LEU A 61 2.58 -31.34 31.92
N VAL A 62 2.38 -30.17 31.32
CA VAL A 62 2.53 -28.88 32.03
C VAL A 62 1.43 -28.69 33.07
N ASP A 63 0.21 -29.19 32.83
CA ASP A 63 -0.86 -29.18 33.83
C ASP A 63 -0.55 -30.11 35.02
N ASP A 64 -0.15 -31.36 34.73
CA ASP A 64 0.16 -32.39 35.74
C ASP A 64 1.40 -32.05 36.58
N TYR A 65 2.42 -31.46 35.95
CA TYR A 65 3.69 -31.08 36.58
C TYR A 65 3.83 -29.55 36.72
N SER A 66 2.71 -28.84 36.83
CA SER A 66 2.68 -27.37 36.88
C SER A 66 3.57 -26.81 37.99
N PHE A 67 3.58 -27.44 39.16
CA PHE A 67 4.46 -27.08 40.27
C PHE A 67 5.94 -27.24 39.90
N GLU A 68 6.36 -28.40 39.38
CA GLU A 68 7.75 -28.70 39.04
C GLU A 68 8.26 -27.81 37.91
N THR A 69 7.40 -27.53 36.91
CA THR A 69 7.72 -26.63 35.80
C THR A 69 7.93 -25.21 36.31
N PHE A 70 7.04 -24.69 37.16
CA PHE A 70 7.22 -23.33 37.67
C PHE A 70 8.34 -23.21 38.70
N HIS A 71 8.55 -24.22 39.54
CA HIS A 71 9.71 -24.32 40.42
C HIS A 71 11.01 -24.27 39.61
N LEU A 72 11.05 -24.91 38.44
CA LEU A 72 12.22 -24.86 37.55
C LEU A 72 12.47 -23.43 37.04
N VAL A 73 11.42 -22.67 36.68
CA VAL A 73 11.53 -21.25 36.31
C VAL A 73 12.18 -20.45 37.46
N ASP A 74 11.63 -20.58 38.67
CA ASP A 74 12.09 -19.82 39.84
C ASP A 74 13.54 -20.19 40.23
N SER A 75 13.86 -21.48 40.18
CA SER A 75 15.23 -21.97 40.47
C SER A 75 16.26 -21.44 39.47
N LEU A 76 15.92 -21.39 38.18
CA LEU A 76 16.82 -20.85 37.15
C LEU A 76 16.99 -19.34 37.28
N LEU A 77 15.92 -18.60 37.60
CA LEU A 77 16.01 -17.15 37.86
C LEU A 77 16.84 -16.85 39.10
N LEU A 78 16.68 -17.62 40.17
CA LEU A 78 17.47 -17.48 41.40
C LEU A 78 18.95 -17.77 41.15
N GLN A 79 19.28 -18.80 40.35
CA GLN A 79 20.66 -19.08 39.97
C GLN A 79 21.28 -17.97 39.12
N ALA A 80 20.49 -17.37 38.21
CA ALA A 80 20.93 -16.23 37.42
C ALA A 80 21.23 -15.00 38.29
N ASP A 81 20.47 -14.78 39.38
CA ASP A 81 20.74 -13.68 40.33
C ASP A 81 22.00 -13.91 41.18
N LEU A 82 22.28 -15.18 41.55
CA LEU A 82 23.36 -15.53 42.47
C LEU A 82 24.74 -15.66 41.80
N SER A 83 24.78 -15.84 40.48
CA SER A 83 26.02 -16.05 39.74
C SER A 83 26.75 -14.73 39.49
N SER A 84 27.82 -14.47 40.25
CA SER A 84 28.78 -13.39 39.97
C SER A 84 29.52 -13.63 38.64
N SER A 85 29.98 -12.54 38.01
CA SER A 85 30.55 -12.32 36.66
C SER A 85 31.31 -13.42 35.88
N ASP A 86 31.60 -14.59 36.44
CA ASP A 86 32.56 -15.57 35.90
C ASP A 86 31.92 -16.92 35.48
N SER A 87 30.57 -17.06 35.39
CA SER A 87 29.86 -18.27 34.93
C SER A 87 28.58 -17.97 34.10
N PRO A 88 27.90 -18.96 33.45
CA PRO A 88 26.90 -18.73 32.40
C PRO A 88 25.52 -18.21 32.87
N THR A 89 25.50 -17.08 33.59
CA THR A 89 24.31 -16.27 33.96
C THR A 89 23.31 -16.12 32.81
N ALA A 90 23.81 -15.86 31.60
CA ALA A 90 22.99 -15.64 30.42
C ALA A 90 22.22 -16.90 29.97
N LEU A 91 22.80 -18.08 30.14
CA LEU A 91 22.18 -19.34 29.73
C LEU A 91 21.07 -19.75 30.70
N ASP A 92 21.29 -19.56 32.01
CA ASP A 92 20.28 -19.87 33.02
C ASP A 92 19.08 -18.92 32.91
N ALA A 93 19.33 -17.62 32.68
CA ALA A 93 18.28 -16.65 32.38
C ALA A 93 17.52 -17.01 31.08
N GLU A 94 18.23 -17.42 30.02
CA GLU A 94 17.60 -17.87 28.76
C GLU A 94 16.71 -19.10 28.98
N ASN A 95 17.21 -20.11 29.71
CA ASN A 95 16.45 -21.31 30.06
C ASN A 95 15.24 -20.99 30.95
N ALA A 96 15.38 -20.05 31.89
CA ALA A 96 14.28 -19.60 32.75
C ALA A 96 13.16 -18.97 31.92
N LEU A 97 13.51 -18.01 31.06
CA LEU A 97 12.55 -17.31 30.20
C LEU A 97 11.92 -18.25 29.18
N TRP A 98 12.68 -19.19 28.62
CA TRP A 98 12.14 -20.24 27.73
C TRP A 98 11.16 -21.18 28.46
N THR A 99 11.49 -21.59 29.70
CA THR A 99 10.60 -22.43 30.50
C THR A 99 9.31 -21.67 30.86
N LEU A 100 9.41 -20.38 31.20
CA LEU A 100 8.27 -19.51 31.42
C LEU A 100 7.42 -19.37 30.15
N GLU A 101 8.04 -19.24 28.98
CA GLU A 101 7.34 -19.27 27.68
C GLU A 101 6.49 -20.54 27.52
N GLN A 102 7.01 -21.70 27.93
CA GLN A 102 6.25 -22.96 27.84
C GLN A 102 5.04 -22.95 28.76
N VAL A 103 5.18 -22.44 30.00
CA VAL A 103 4.05 -22.28 30.94
C VAL A 103 2.98 -21.36 30.34
N LEU A 104 3.38 -20.22 29.80
CA LEU A 104 2.45 -19.25 29.19
C LEU A 104 1.80 -19.78 27.91
N CYS A 105 2.50 -20.61 27.11
CA CYS A 105 1.95 -21.26 25.92
C CYS A 105 0.94 -22.36 26.27
N LEU A 106 1.32 -23.25 27.20
CA LEU A 106 0.70 -24.58 27.35
C LEU A 106 -0.32 -24.66 28.49
N ALA A 107 -0.24 -23.77 29.49
CA ALA A 107 -1.19 -23.70 30.60
C ALA A 107 -1.85 -22.31 30.75
N PRO A 108 -2.40 -21.73 29.66
CA PRO A 108 -2.95 -20.37 29.70
C PRO A 108 -4.14 -20.23 30.65
N GLU A 109 -4.90 -21.29 30.91
CA GLU A 109 -6.04 -21.26 31.84
C GLU A 109 -5.61 -21.17 33.30
N LEU A 110 -4.53 -21.85 33.71
CA LEU A 110 -3.97 -21.72 35.05
C LEU A 110 -3.47 -20.30 35.27
N VAL A 111 -2.62 -19.84 34.33
CA VAL A 111 -2.04 -18.49 34.35
C VAL A 111 -3.13 -17.42 34.35
N GLY A 112 -4.12 -17.55 33.46
CA GLY A 112 -5.20 -16.60 33.31
C GLY A 112 -6.07 -16.47 34.56
N LYS A 113 -6.31 -17.57 35.29
CA LYS A 113 -7.00 -17.58 36.59
C LYS A 113 -6.19 -16.99 37.75
N GLY A 114 -4.94 -16.59 37.51
CA GLY A 114 -4.07 -15.96 38.50
C GLY A 114 -3.13 -16.91 39.24
N TRP A 115 -2.98 -18.16 38.78
CA TRP A 115 -1.98 -19.07 39.34
C TRP A 115 -0.57 -18.50 39.17
N GLN A 116 0.19 -18.47 40.27
CA GLN A 116 1.54 -17.89 40.35
C GLN A 116 1.67 -16.45 39.81
N ARG A 117 0.57 -15.67 39.83
CA ARG A 117 0.54 -14.32 39.24
C ARG A 117 1.71 -13.43 39.68
N ASN A 118 1.94 -13.32 40.99
CA ASN A 118 2.96 -12.44 41.55
C ASN A 118 4.38 -12.87 41.15
N ALA A 119 4.63 -14.18 41.06
CA ALA A 119 5.94 -14.71 40.68
C ALA A 119 6.20 -14.54 39.17
N ILE A 120 5.17 -14.76 38.33
CA ILE A 120 5.23 -14.44 36.89
C ILE A 120 5.47 -12.94 36.69
N GLU A 121 4.74 -12.10 37.42
CA GLU A 121 4.88 -10.65 37.38
C GLU A 121 6.31 -10.21 37.77
N LEU A 122 6.87 -10.78 38.84
CA LEU A 122 8.24 -10.50 39.26
C LEU A 122 9.27 -10.93 38.20
N ALA A 123 9.10 -12.12 37.61
CA ALA A 123 9.97 -12.59 36.52
C ALA A 123 9.91 -11.65 35.31
N LEU A 124 8.72 -11.18 34.94
CA LEU A 124 8.53 -10.20 33.87
C LEU A 124 9.12 -8.83 34.22
N LYS A 125 8.99 -8.35 35.46
CA LYS A 125 9.64 -7.11 35.93
C LYS A 125 11.16 -7.19 35.77
N LYS A 126 11.77 -8.29 36.19
CA LYS A 126 13.22 -8.54 36.01
C LYS A 126 13.63 -8.53 34.54
N ALA A 127 12.81 -9.10 33.66
CA ALA A 127 13.13 -9.23 32.23
C ALA A 127 12.82 -7.97 31.39
N LEU A 128 11.79 -7.20 31.75
CA LEU A 128 11.40 -5.96 31.06
C LEU A 128 12.27 -4.75 31.41
N CYS A 129 12.99 -4.83 32.54
CA CYS A 129 13.89 -3.82 33.07
C CYS A 129 14.67 -3.08 31.95
N PRO A 130 14.59 -1.73 31.84
CA PRO A 130 15.18 -0.98 30.74
C PRO A 130 16.70 -1.18 30.56
N GLN A 131 17.40 -1.50 31.64
CA GLN A 131 18.85 -1.73 31.66
C GLN A 131 19.25 -3.12 31.14
N ASN A 132 18.29 -4.00 30.81
CA ASN A 132 18.60 -5.27 30.18
C ASN A 132 19.10 -5.12 28.75
N MET A 133 19.88 -6.11 28.31
CA MET A 133 20.20 -6.31 26.90
C MET A 133 18.94 -6.32 26.03
N LEU A 134 19.01 -5.69 24.85
CA LEU A 134 17.87 -5.55 23.92
C LEU A 134 17.20 -6.89 23.59
N ALA A 135 17.99 -7.97 23.46
CA ALA A 135 17.47 -9.30 23.17
C ALA A 135 16.58 -9.85 24.30
N VAL A 136 16.98 -9.63 25.56
CA VAL A 136 16.20 -10.03 26.74
C VAL A 136 14.91 -9.23 26.81
N ARG A 137 14.98 -7.89 26.61
CA ARG A 137 13.78 -7.03 26.59
C ARG A 137 12.80 -7.46 25.50
N LYS A 138 13.27 -7.74 24.27
CA LYS A 138 12.42 -8.23 23.17
C LYS A 138 11.74 -9.56 23.51
N PHE A 139 12.47 -10.48 24.17
CA PHE A 139 11.89 -11.74 24.63
C PHE A 139 10.84 -11.51 25.73
N ALA A 140 11.14 -10.64 26.69
CA ALA A 140 10.24 -10.27 27.77
C ALA A 140 8.93 -9.63 27.28
N ILE A 141 9.00 -8.78 26.25
CA ILE A 141 7.80 -8.21 25.60
C ILE A 141 6.90 -9.31 25.04
N ARG A 142 7.47 -10.35 24.40
CA ARG A 142 6.68 -11.49 23.90
C ARG A 142 5.98 -12.21 25.04
N LEU A 143 6.71 -12.53 26.12
CA LEU A 143 6.13 -13.19 27.29
C LEU A 143 5.05 -12.34 27.96
N PHE A 144 5.27 -11.02 28.07
CA PHE A 144 4.28 -10.10 28.59
C PHE A 144 3.01 -10.12 27.74
N ILE A 145 3.11 -10.05 26.41
CA ILE A 145 1.96 -10.12 25.51
C ILE A 145 1.18 -11.44 25.70
N MET A 146 1.86 -12.56 25.90
CA MET A 146 1.20 -13.85 26.17
C MET A 146 0.49 -13.85 27.52
N TRP A 147 1.19 -13.42 28.56
CA TRP A 147 0.64 -13.35 29.92
C TRP A 147 -0.56 -12.40 30.02
N TYR A 148 -0.43 -11.22 29.42
CA TYR A 148 -1.46 -10.18 29.39
C TYR A 148 -2.75 -10.67 28.72
N GLN A 149 -2.64 -11.39 27.60
CA GLN A 149 -3.80 -12.02 26.94
C GLN A 149 -4.42 -13.13 27.77
N SER A 150 -3.60 -13.98 28.41
CA SER A 150 -4.11 -15.04 29.28
C SER A 150 -4.89 -14.47 30.46
N LEU A 151 -4.41 -13.36 31.06
CA LEU A 151 -5.16 -12.64 32.10
C LEU A 151 -6.46 -12.03 31.56
N ALA A 152 -6.44 -11.48 30.34
CA ALA A 152 -7.60 -10.86 29.73
C ALA A 152 -8.76 -11.83 29.50
N ALA A 153 -8.46 -13.07 29.05
CA ALA A 153 -9.45 -14.12 28.85
C ALA A 153 -10.26 -14.48 30.11
N PHE A 154 -9.74 -14.14 31.30
CA PHE A 154 -10.37 -14.37 32.61
C PHE A 154 -10.66 -13.08 33.38
N ASN A 155 -10.67 -11.92 32.70
CA ASN A 155 -10.95 -10.61 33.31
C ASN A 155 -10.04 -10.24 34.50
N ASN A 156 -8.78 -10.71 34.47
CA ASN A 156 -7.78 -10.47 35.52
C ASN A 156 -6.74 -9.40 35.13
N VAL A 157 -7.01 -8.59 34.12
CA VAL A 157 -6.15 -7.46 33.72
C VAL A 157 -6.39 -6.28 34.66
N THR A 158 -5.33 -5.60 35.07
CA THR A 158 -5.39 -4.40 35.91
C THR A 158 -5.03 -3.15 35.10
N PRO A 159 -5.48 -1.95 35.50
CA PRO A 159 -5.12 -0.70 34.83
C PRO A 159 -3.60 -0.42 34.81
N GLU A 160 -2.87 -0.92 35.82
CA GLU A 160 -1.42 -0.86 35.85
C GLU A 160 -0.80 -1.66 34.68
N LEU A 161 -1.34 -2.83 34.36
CA LEU A 161 -0.88 -3.62 33.22
C LEU A 161 -1.21 -2.95 31.88
N ASP A 162 -2.32 -2.21 31.78
CA ASP A 162 -2.60 -1.38 30.60
C ASP A 162 -1.54 -0.27 30.44
N THR A 163 -1.09 0.32 31.55
CA THR A 163 -0.01 1.33 31.56
C THR A 163 1.34 0.72 31.17
N VAL A 164 1.64 -0.50 31.65
CA VAL A 164 2.84 -1.25 31.25
C VAL A 164 2.80 -1.60 29.78
N PHE A 165 1.65 -2.10 29.30
CA PHE A 165 1.44 -2.42 27.89
C PHE A 165 1.72 -1.19 27.02
N GLN A 166 1.11 -0.03 27.34
CA GLN A 166 1.36 1.23 26.64
C GLN A 166 2.85 1.64 26.58
N ALA A 167 3.64 1.21 27.56
CA ALA A 167 5.05 1.58 27.69
C ALA A 167 6.07 0.51 27.22
N LEU A 168 5.63 -0.61 26.63
CA LEU A 168 6.54 -1.69 26.19
C LEU A 168 7.54 -1.26 25.11
N LEU A 169 7.22 -0.23 24.33
CA LEU A 169 8.06 0.30 23.27
C LEU A 169 8.94 1.45 23.82
N PRO A 170 10.28 1.31 23.81
CA PRO A 170 11.16 2.36 24.31
C PRO A 170 11.07 3.61 23.42
N HIS A 171 10.98 4.78 24.05
CA HIS A 171 10.87 6.08 23.40
C HIS A 171 9.63 6.27 22.51
N PHE A 172 8.60 5.46 22.68
CA PHE A 172 7.34 5.65 21.96
C PHE A 172 6.71 7.00 22.34
N PRO A 173 6.25 7.80 21.37
CA PRO A 173 5.70 9.13 21.63
C PRO A 173 4.32 9.02 22.27
N LEU A 174 4.22 9.39 23.54
CA LEU A 174 2.95 9.55 24.26
C LEU A 174 2.50 11.02 24.22
N ARG A 175 1.19 11.27 24.05
CA ARG A 175 0.60 12.62 24.02
C ARG A 175 0.90 13.41 25.30
N ASN A 176 1.00 12.72 26.43
CA ASN A 176 1.32 13.32 27.73
C ASN A 176 2.80 13.67 27.91
N GLY A 177 3.66 13.37 26.93
CA GLY A 177 5.10 13.65 26.95
C GLY A 177 5.92 12.79 27.91
N LYS A 178 5.32 11.78 28.56
CA LYS A 178 6.05 10.89 29.47
C LYS A 178 6.95 9.94 28.69
N ASN A 179 8.11 9.62 29.26
CA ASN A 179 9.01 8.62 28.70
C ASN A 179 8.54 7.20 29.07
N THR A 180 8.43 6.31 28.08
CA THR A 180 8.00 4.93 28.28
C THR A 180 8.99 4.11 29.11
N ASP A 181 10.30 4.32 28.98
CA ASP A 181 11.29 3.62 29.80
C ASP A 181 11.16 4.03 31.28
N ASP A 182 10.81 5.29 31.59
CA ASP A 182 10.56 5.72 32.97
C ASP A 182 9.30 5.04 33.55
N ILE A 183 8.28 4.80 32.73
CA ILE A 183 7.07 4.08 33.14
C ILE A 183 7.41 2.62 33.46
N ILE A 184 8.16 1.95 32.58
CA ILE A 184 8.62 0.58 32.81
C ILE A 184 9.54 0.51 34.03
N GLN A 185 10.45 1.48 34.21
CA GLN A 185 11.32 1.53 35.38
C GLN A 185 10.52 1.60 36.68
N ARG A 186 9.51 2.46 36.76
CA ARG A 186 8.63 2.57 37.94
C ARG A 186 7.87 1.27 38.22
N TYR A 187 7.44 0.58 37.16
CA TYR A 187 6.81 -0.73 37.29
C TYR A 187 7.77 -1.79 37.85
N CYS A 188 9.03 -1.76 37.43
CA CYS A 188 10.09 -2.63 37.95
C CYS A 188 10.45 -2.31 39.41
N ASP A 189 10.54 -1.03 39.77
CA ASP A 189 10.89 -0.59 41.14
C ASP A 189 9.77 -0.89 42.16
N GLY A 190 8.53 -1.04 41.69
CA GLY A 190 7.35 -1.22 42.52
C GLY A 190 6.91 0.09 43.20
N LEU A 191 5.68 0.10 43.75
CA LEU A 191 5.22 1.24 44.54
C LEU A 191 6.09 1.36 45.79
N ALA A 192 6.91 2.42 45.86
CA ALA A 192 7.56 2.83 47.10
C ALA A 192 6.47 3.29 48.09
N ILE A 193 5.89 2.36 48.84
CA ILE A 193 5.05 2.69 49.97
C ILE A 193 5.99 3.34 51.00
N PRO A 194 5.80 4.60 51.40
CA PRO A 194 6.52 5.16 52.52
C PRO A 194 5.98 4.45 53.77
N THR A 195 6.62 3.35 54.17
CA THR A 195 6.37 2.76 55.47
C THR A 195 6.88 3.74 56.51
N ASN A 196 5.97 4.52 57.13
CA ASN A 196 6.21 5.27 58.36
C ASN A 196 6.46 4.32 59.57
N GLY A 197 7.15 3.20 59.35
CA GLY A 197 7.38 2.15 60.33
C GLY A 197 8.07 0.98 59.67
N GLY A 198 9.41 1.03 59.61
CA GLY A 198 10.36 -0.10 59.63
C GLY A 198 10.04 -1.43 58.93
N GLY A 199 9.17 -1.46 57.92
CA GLY A 199 8.88 -2.67 57.14
C GLY A 199 10.01 -2.96 56.15
N PRO A 200 10.27 -4.23 55.80
CA PRO A 200 11.26 -4.56 54.79
C PRO A 200 10.89 -3.88 53.47
N THR A 201 11.82 -3.08 52.94
CA THR A 201 11.68 -2.46 51.62
C THR A 201 11.50 -3.54 50.55
N PRO A 202 10.61 -3.35 49.56
CA PRO A 202 10.49 -4.28 48.44
C PRO A 202 11.87 -4.54 47.81
N PRO A 203 12.20 -5.80 47.46
CA PRO A 203 13.49 -6.10 46.83
C PRO A 203 13.59 -5.34 45.51
N ARG A 204 14.63 -4.52 45.35
CA ARG A 204 14.90 -3.80 44.11
C ARG A 204 15.13 -4.80 42.98
N VAL A 205 14.40 -4.64 41.88
CA VAL A 205 14.55 -5.47 40.69
C VAL A 205 15.90 -5.17 40.03
N VAL A 206 16.75 -6.18 39.92
CA VAL A 206 18.05 -6.11 39.23
C VAL A 206 17.86 -6.61 37.79
N PRO A 207 18.51 -5.99 36.77
CA PRO A 207 18.47 -6.51 35.41
C PRO A 207 19.06 -7.92 35.33
N LEU A 208 18.37 -8.82 34.63
CA LEU A 208 18.83 -10.20 34.39
C LEU A 208 20.18 -10.25 33.66
N ILE A 209 20.31 -9.45 32.61
CA ILE A 209 21.56 -9.35 31.84
C ILE A 209 21.80 -7.87 31.56
N PRO A 210 22.61 -7.18 32.40
CA PRO A 210 22.83 -5.75 32.28
C PRO A 210 23.51 -5.40 30.95
N ASN A 211 23.06 -4.30 30.35
CA ASN A 211 23.65 -3.75 29.15
C ASN A 211 24.69 -2.68 29.53
N ASN A 212 25.98 -2.98 29.36
CA ASN A 212 27.07 -2.05 29.68
C ASN A 212 27.03 -0.74 28.86
N ALA A 213 26.24 -0.68 27.78
CA ALA A 213 26.07 0.51 26.94
C ALA A 213 24.91 1.44 27.37
N SER A 214 24.12 1.11 28.39
CA SER A 214 22.91 1.86 28.77
C SER A 214 23.17 3.27 29.34
N ASN A 215 24.42 3.61 29.64
CA ASN A 215 24.80 4.87 30.30
C ASN A 215 25.19 6.01 29.33
N MET A 216 25.13 5.79 28.01
CA MET A 216 25.38 6.87 27.04
C MET A 216 24.13 7.67 26.75
N GLN A 217 24.26 9.00 26.79
CA GLN A 217 23.19 9.93 26.48
C GLN A 217 22.83 9.84 24.99
N MET A 218 21.70 9.18 24.69
CA MET A 218 21.27 8.94 23.32
C MET A 218 20.74 10.24 22.69
N ASN A 219 21.23 10.54 21.49
CA ASN A 219 20.70 11.64 20.69
C ASN A 219 19.30 11.29 20.14
N PRO A 220 18.52 12.25 19.61
CA PRO A 220 17.18 11.98 19.09
C PRO A 220 17.13 10.93 17.97
N ARG A 221 18.16 10.86 17.10
CA ARG A 221 18.25 9.87 16.03
C ARG A 221 18.47 8.46 16.58
N ASP A 222 19.32 8.30 17.60
CA ASP A 222 19.58 7.00 18.22
C ASP A 222 18.32 6.45 18.89
N ARG A 223 17.52 7.33 19.52
CA ARG A 223 16.22 6.97 20.11
C ARG A 223 15.22 6.54 19.05
N ALA A 224 15.12 7.30 17.96
CA ALA A 224 14.29 6.98 16.80
C ALA A 224 14.65 5.62 16.18
N GLN A 225 15.95 5.34 15.99
CA GLN A 225 16.43 4.04 15.51
C GLN A 225 16.10 2.90 16.47
N THR A 226 16.27 3.13 17.77
CA THR A 226 15.91 2.14 18.80
C THR A 226 14.41 1.83 18.75
N LEU A 227 13.56 2.86 18.74
CA LEU A 227 12.11 2.70 18.63
C LEU A 227 11.73 1.90 17.37
N GLN A 228 12.32 2.23 16.21
CA GLN A 228 12.10 1.50 14.96
C GLN A 228 12.42 0.00 15.09
N VAL A 229 13.52 -0.35 15.75
CA VAL A 229 13.96 -1.76 15.95
C VAL A 229 12.99 -2.55 16.83
N TYR A 230 12.26 -1.89 17.74
CA TYR A 230 11.21 -2.53 18.52
C TYR A 230 9.88 -2.59 17.76
N LEU A 231 9.48 -1.51 17.09
CA LEU A 231 8.25 -1.44 16.29
C LEU A 231 8.19 -2.49 15.18
N ASP A 232 9.31 -2.77 14.50
CA ASP A 232 9.39 -3.79 13.45
C ASP A 232 8.93 -5.18 13.93
N LYS A 233 9.16 -5.49 15.21
CA LYS A 233 8.85 -6.80 15.78
C LYS A 233 7.64 -6.81 16.68
N PHE A 234 7.34 -5.71 17.36
CA PHE A 234 6.27 -5.66 18.36
C PHE A 234 4.92 -6.09 17.82
N PHE A 235 4.50 -5.54 16.67
CA PHE A 235 3.21 -5.90 16.10
C PHE A 235 3.16 -7.32 15.51
N ASP A 236 4.31 -7.85 15.05
CA ASP A 236 4.44 -9.27 14.69
C ASP A 236 4.34 -10.17 15.93
N TYR A 237 4.84 -9.72 17.09
CA TYR A 237 4.66 -10.45 18.35
C TYR A 237 3.17 -10.52 18.73
N CYS A 238 2.43 -9.41 18.58
CA CYS A 238 0.98 -9.41 18.84
C CYS A 238 0.23 -10.45 17.98
N THR A 239 0.58 -10.62 16.71
CA THR A 239 -0.09 -11.61 15.84
C THR A 239 0.43 -13.03 16.07
N ARG A 240 1.75 -13.21 16.18
CA ARG A 240 2.40 -14.52 16.30
C ARG A 240 2.20 -15.15 17.66
N GLU A 241 2.42 -14.42 18.75
CA GLU A 241 2.35 -15.00 20.09
C GLU A 241 0.92 -15.41 20.45
N THR A 242 -0.09 -14.69 19.93
CA THR A 242 -1.51 -15.06 20.09
C THR A 242 -1.83 -16.45 19.50
N MET A 243 -1.15 -16.84 18.42
CA MET A 243 -1.30 -18.16 17.81
C MET A 243 -0.59 -19.27 18.56
N ARG A 244 0.41 -18.94 19.39
CA ARG A 244 1.19 -19.91 20.17
C ARG A 244 0.54 -20.31 21.49
N ILE A 245 -0.47 -19.57 21.93
CA ILE A 245 -1.22 -19.89 23.15
C ILE A 245 -2.20 -21.02 22.84
N GLU A 246 -2.08 -22.11 23.60
CA GLU A 246 -2.83 -23.35 23.41
C GLU A 246 -4.02 -23.41 24.36
N TRP A 247 -5.17 -22.99 23.85
CA TRP A 247 -6.45 -22.97 24.56
C TRP A 247 -7.18 -24.31 24.46
N HIS A 248 -7.88 -24.71 25.53
CA HIS A 248 -8.88 -25.79 25.44
C HIS A 248 -10.05 -25.40 24.53
N ASP A 249 -10.47 -24.14 24.63
CA ASP A 249 -11.56 -23.55 23.85
C ASP A 249 -10.97 -22.56 22.83
N GLU A 250 -11.04 -22.92 21.55
CA GLU A 250 -10.48 -22.10 20.47
C GLU A 250 -11.13 -20.71 20.35
N THR A 251 -12.35 -20.52 20.86
CA THR A 251 -13.03 -19.22 20.83
C THR A 251 -12.29 -18.16 21.65
N ARG A 252 -11.57 -18.59 22.70
CA ARG A 252 -10.71 -17.73 23.53
C ARG A 252 -9.65 -17.00 22.72
N ARG A 253 -9.12 -17.65 21.69
CA ARG A 253 -8.14 -17.02 20.81
C ARG A 253 -8.73 -15.81 20.10
N VAL A 254 -10.00 -15.89 19.67
CA VAL A 254 -10.70 -14.77 19.04
C VAL A 254 -10.93 -13.63 20.03
N GLU A 255 -11.27 -13.94 21.28
CA GLU A 255 -11.40 -12.95 22.36
C GLU A 255 -10.09 -12.21 22.62
N CYS A 256 -8.97 -12.94 22.73
CA CYS A 256 -7.64 -12.37 22.91
C CYS A 256 -7.24 -11.43 21.76
N VAL A 257 -7.54 -11.81 20.52
CA VAL A 257 -7.28 -10.94 19.35
C VAL A 257 -8.11 -9.66 19.43
N ARG A 258 -9.41 -9.75 19.75
CA ARG A 258 -10.27 -8.56 19.90
C ARG A 258 -9.75 -7.63 21.00
N PHE A 259 -9.35 -8.23 22.13
CA PHE A 259 -8.77 -7.51 23.25
C PHE A 259 -7.47 -6.78 22.88
N LEU A 260 -6.51 -7.46 22.26
CA LEU A 260 -5.26 -6.84 21.82
C LEU A 260 -5.51 -5.74 20.79
N LEU A 261 -6.40 -5.96 19.83
CA LEU A 261 -6.70 -4.97 18.81
C LEU A 261 -7.30 -3.70 19.42
N ASP A 262 -8.24 -3.83 20.37
CA ASP A 262 -8.79 -2.70 21.11
C ASP A 262 -7.69 -1.93 21.87
N ARG A 263 -6.81 -2.63 22.59
CA ARG A 263 -5.70 -2.02 23.32
C ARG A 263 -4.70 -1.34 22.40
N ILE A 264 -4.39 -1.92 21.24
CA ILE A 264 -3.51 -1.28 20.26
C ILE A 264 -4.13 0.02 19.76
N ILE A 265 -5.44 0.01 19.43
CA ILE A 265 -6.15 1.21 18.99
C ILE A 265 -6.11 2.30 20.07
N ASN A 266 -6.46 1.95 21.31
CA ASN A 266 -6.62 2.94 22.37
C ASN A 266 -5.31 3.39 23.02
N LEU A 267 -4.28 2.55 23.08
CA LEU A 267 -3.04 2.82 23.83
C LEU A 267 -1.85 3.17 22.94
N TYR A 268 -1.89 2.85 21.65
CA TYR A 268 -0.82 3.20 20.69
C TYR A 268 -1.33 4.08 19.55
N ILE A 269 -2.40 3.68 18.86
CA ILE A 269 -2.87 4.43 17.68
C ILE A 269 -3.41 5.80 18.12
N ALA A 270 -4.23 5.83 19.16
CA ALA A 270 -4.70 7.09 19.74
C ALA A 270 -3.53 8.03 20.11
N GLU A 271 -2.43 7.53 20.65
CA GLU A 271 -1.31 8.38 21.10
C GLU A 271 -0.58 9.12 19.96
N VAL A 272 -0.64 8.62 18.72
CA VAL A 272 0.18 9.13 17.60
C VAL A 272 -0.67 9.90 16.56
N PHE A 273 -1.99 9.74 16.62
CA PHE A 273 -2.94 10.42 15.74
C PHE A 273 -3.93 11.21 16.58
N ASP A 274 -3.73 12.54 16.64
CA ASP A 274 -4.39 13.42 17.61
C ASP A 274 -5.91 13.50 17.45
N ASP A 275 -6.43 13.22 16.25
CA ASP A 275 -7.85 13.39 15.89
C ASP A 275 -8.42 12.21 15.07
N LEU A 276 -8.36 11.01 15.65
CA LEU A 276 -8.99 9.81 15.08
C LEU A 276 -10.52 9.84 15.15
N GLU A 277 -11.09 10.46 16.18
CA GLU A 277 -12.54 10.40 16.44
C GLU A 277 -13.31 11.57 15.83
N GLY A 278 -12.72 12.78 15.76
CA GLY A 278 -13.39 13.97 15.21
C GLY A 278 -13.24 14.10 13.71
N ASN A 279 -12.04 13.86 13.18
CA ASN A 279 -11.73 13.92 11.75
C ASN A 279 -11.48 12.55 11.11
N GLY A 280 -11.84 11.45 11.77
CA GLY A 280 -11.69 10.09 11.25
C GLY A 280 -12.59 9.77 10.05
N VAL A 281 -12.32 8.64 9.40
CA VAL A 281 -13.23 8.05 8.42
C VAL A 281 -14.30 7.26 9.16
N ASP A 282 -15.58 7.64 8.99
CA ASP A 282 -16.71 6.82 9.38
C ASP A 282 -17.44 6.24 8.17
N VAL A 283 -17.10 5.01 7.80
CA VAL A 283 -17.69 4.37 6.63
C VAL A 283 -19.12 3.88 6.88
N PHE A 284 -19.54 3.75 8.14
CA PHE A 284 -20.86 3.24 8.52
C PHE A 284 -21.87 4.36 8.82
N GLY A 285 -21.41 5.49 9.38
CA GLY A 285 -22.23 6.68 9.66
C GLY A 285 -22.29 7.69 8.51
N GLY A 286 -21.47 7.51 7.47
CA GLY A 286 -21.29 8.47 6.38
C GLY A 286 -20.03 9.28 6.58
N TRP A 287 -19.26 9.44 5.51
CA TRP A 287 -18.02 10.19 5.50
C TRP A 287 -18.18 11.44 4.66
N GLU A 288 -17.95 12.60 5.26
CA GLU A 288 -17.82 13.87 4.57
C GLU A 288 -16.34 14.27 4.63
N GLY A 289 -15.73 14.52 3.47
CA GLY A 289 -14.30 14.80 3.37
C GLY A 289 -13.81 15.85 4.36
N GLY A 290 -12.82 15.49 5.18
CA GLY A 290 -12.16 16.39 6.11
C GLY A 290 -11.19 17.34 5.42
N VAL A 291 -10.93 18.50 6.02
CA VAL A 291 -9.92 19.45 5.54
C VAL A 291 -8.55 19.01 6.06
N ASP A 292 -7.67 18.61 5.16
CA ASP A 292 -6.31 18.16 5.51
C ASP A 292 -5.39 19.36 5.79
N THR A 293 -5.37 19.85 7.04
CA THR A 293 -4.27 20.71 7.51
C THR A 293 -3.15 19.83 8.05
N VAL A 294 -2.11 19.60 7.23
CA VAL A 294 -0.95 18.80 7.61
C VAL A 294 0.25 19.69 7.86
N ALA A 295 0.73 19.72 9.10
CA ALA A 295 2.02 20.29 9.43
C ALA A 295 3.14 19.41 8.84
N VAL A 296 4.16 20.04 8.25
CA VAL A 296 5.32 19.31 7.72
C VAL A 296 6.10 18.71 8.88
N MET A 297 6.17 17.37 8.93
CA MET A 297 6.92 16.61 9.92
C MET A 297 8.28 16.13 9.39
N ASP A 298 9.27 16.05 10.28
CA ASP A 298 10.57 15.43 10.01
C ASP A 298 10.46 13.91 9.97
N THR A 299 11.18 13.26 9.05
CA THR A 299 11.15 11.80 8.91
C THR A 299 11.83 11.07 10.06
N ALA A 300 12.74 11.74 10.78
CA ALA A 300 13.37 11.22 11.98
C ALA A 300 12.51 11.40 13.25
N ASP A 301 11.36 12.05 13.16
CA ASP A 301 10.44 12.22 14.28
C ASP A 301 9.89 10.85 14.74
N PRO A 302 10.02 10.49 16.04
CA PRO A 302 9.43 9.27 16.60
C PRO A 302 7.94 9.09 16.27
N VAL A 303 7.18 10.18 16.14
CA VAL A 303 5.76 10.16 15.73
C VAL A 303 5.64 9.61 14.32
N VAL A 304 6.41 10.12 13.35
CA VAL A 304 6.38 9.64 11.96
C VAL A 304 6.77 8.16 11.88
N ILE A 305 7.80 7.74 12.63
CA ILE A 305 8.23 6.34 12.69
C ILE A 305 7.10 5.46 13.25
N ALA A 306 6.46 5.87 14.35
CA ALA A 306 5.33 5.15 14.91
C ALA A 306 4.16 5.05 13.93
N ARG A 307 3.77 6.16 13.27
CA ARG A 307 2.71 6.18 12.24
C ARG A 307 3.02 5.20 11.11
N TYR A 308 4.25 5.22 10.59
CA TYR A 308 4.69 4.32 9.52
C TYR A 308 4.47 2.85 9.89
N TRP A 309 4.93 2.42 11.07
CA TRP A 309 4.85 1.01 11.49
C TRP A 309 3.43 0.57 11.83
N ILE A 310 2.64 1.44 12.45
CA ILE A 310 1.22 1.20 12.76
C ILE A 310 0.42 1.01 11.46
N ILE A 311 0.54 1.96 10.53
CA ILE A 311 -0.16 1.90 9.23
C ILE A 311 0.27 0.65 8.46
N ARG A 312 1.58 0.35 8.41
CA ARG A 312 2.11 -0.84 7.75
C ARG A 312 1.51 -2.12 8.34
N TRP A 313 1.43 -2.23 9.66
CA TRP A 313 0.89 -3.42 10.31
C TRP A 313 -0.60 -3.58 10.05
N MET A 314 -1.41 -2.53 10.25
CA MET A 314 -2.86 -2.62 10.01
C MET A 314 -3.18 -2.92 8.53
N THR A 315 -2.42 -2.34 7.60
CA THR A 315 -2.55 -2.64 6.17
C THR A 315 -2.20 -4.10 5.88
N ASN A 316 -1.12 -4.64 6.46
CA ASN A 316 -0.77 -6.06 6.31
C ASN A 316 -1.85 -6.99 6.89
N VAL A 317 -2.48 -6.63 8.01
CA VAL A 317 -3.62 -7.37 8.56
C VAL A 317 -4.80 -7.34 7.59
N ALA A 318 -5.14 -6.18 7.04
CA ALA A 318 -6.23 -6.03 6.08
C ALA A 318 -5.98 -6.84 4.79
N SER A 319 -4.74 -6.87 4.30
CA SER A 319 -4.30 -7.62 3.11
C SER A 319 -3.98 -9.10 3.38
N ALA A 320 -4.26 -9.64 4.56
CA ALA A 320 -3.84 -10.99 4.94
C ALA A 320 -4.43 -12.13 4.09
N GLN A 321 -5.47 -11.84 3.31
CA GLN A 321 -6.09 -12.78 2.36
C GLN A 321 -5.42 -12.75 0.98
N LEU A 322 -4.83 -11.61 0.62
CA LEU A 322 -4.17 -11.38 -0.67
C LEU A 322 -2.72 -11.87 -0.66
N ASN A 323 -2.05 -11.72 0.48
CA ASN A 323 -0.71 -12.23 0.71
C ASN A 323 -0.82 -13.59 1.39
N GLU A 324 0.02 -14.59 1.06
CA GLU A 324 0.13 -15.89 1.76
C GLU A 324 0.56 -15.71 3.23
N SER A 325 -0.31 -15.10 4.02
CA SER A 325 -0.02 -14.58 5.34
C SER A 325 -0.27 -15.65 6.40
N SER A 326 0.44 -15.53 7.52
CA SER A 326 0.28 -16.46 8.63
C SER A 326 -1.17 -16.53 9.12
N ALA A 327 -1.56 -17.66 9.73
CA ALA A 327 -2.88 -17.83 10.32
C ALA A 327 -3.24 -16.73 11.35
N GLY A 328 -2.23 -16.16 12.03
CA GLY A 328 -2.40 -15.06 12.96
C GLY A 328 -2.91 -13.79 12.29
N PHE A 329 -2.33 -13.39 11.15
CA PHE A 329 -2.82 -12.22 10.39
C PHE A 329 -4.26 -12.41 9.91
N ARG A 330 -4.63 -13.62 9.45
CA ARG A 330 -6.00 -13.93 9.05
C ARG A 330 -7.00 -13.84 10.21
N LEU A 331 -6.59 -14.25 11.40
CA LEU A 331 -7.43 -14.14 12.59
C LEU A 331 -7.62 -12.67 13.03
N PHE A 332 -6.54 -11.89 13.02
CA PHE A 332 -6.60 -10.44 13.25
C PHE A 332 -7.46 -9.72 12.22
N ARG A 333 -7.39 -10.12 10.94
CA ARG A 333 -8.24 -9.60 9.87
C ARG A 333 -9.72 -9.82 10.20
N LYS A 334 -10.09 -11.04 10.58
CA LYS A 334 -11.47 -11.38 10.97
C LYS A 334 -11.95 -10.54 12.15
N ALA A 335 -11.11 -10.33 13.16
CA ALA A 335 -11.46 -9.50 14.32
C ALA A 335 -11.58 -8.00 13.96
N MET A 336 -10.69 -7.49 13.10
CA MET A 336 -10.68 -6.10 12.65
C MET A 336 -11.98 -5.74 11.92
N PHE A 337 -12.38 -6.55 10.95
CA PHE A 337 -13.61 -6.28 10.19
C PHE A 337 -14.91 -6.67 10.92
N ALA A 338 -14.81 -7.39 12.05
CA ALA A 338 -15.94 -7.60 12.95
C ALA A 338 -16.21 -6.38 13.86
N SER A 339 -15.32 -5.39 13.89
CA SER A 339 -15.44 -4.17 14.70
C SER A 339 -15.51 -2.93 13.81
N GLN A 340 -16.61 -2.17 13.93
CA GLN A 340 -16.76 -0.90 13.19
C GLN A 340 -15.65 0.08 13.57
N LYS A 341 -15.33 0.21 14.86
CA LYS A 341 -14.24 1.06 15.37
C LYS A 341 -12.90 0.69 14.73
N ALA A 342 -12.55 -0.60 14.66
CA ALA A 342 -11.29 -1.03 14.09
C ALA A 342 -11.24 -0.85 12.56
N THR A 343 -12.38 -1.05 11.88
CA THR A 343 -12.51 -0.82 10.43
C THR A 343 -12.36 0.66 10.10
N ASN A 344 -13.06 1.56 10.81
CA ASN A 344 -12.94 3.01 10.66
C ASN A 344 -11.51 3.50 11.00
N THR A 345 -10.88 2.91 12.02
CA THR A 345 -9.48 3.19 12.35
C THR A 345 -8.56 2.83 11.18
N LEU A 346 -8.71 1.63 10.58
CA LEU A 346 -7.93 1.23 9.40
C LEU A 346 -8.09 2.24 8.25
N LEU A 347 -9.32 2.62 7.91
CA LEU A 347 -9.60 3.52 6.80
C LEU A 347 -9.05 4.94 7.06
N THR A 348 -9.12 5.41 8.31
CA THR A 348 -8.49 6.67 8.74
C THR A 348 -6.98 6.60 8.56
N LEU A 349 -6.35 5.51 8.99
CA LEU A 349 -4.91 5.30 8.82
C LEU A 349 -4.48 5.21 7.35
N MET A 350 -5.32 4.65 6.48
CA MET A 350 -5.09 4.63 5.04
C MET A 350 -5.10 6.05 4.45
N ARG A 351 -5.96 6.95 4.95
CA ARG A 351 -5.94 8.38 4.59
C ARG A 351 -4.64 9.05 5.04
N GLU A 352 -4.31 8.90 6.33
CA GLU A 352 -3.11 9.49 6.92
C GLU A 352 -1.83 9.01 6.26
N ALA A 353 -1.82 7.79 5.70
CA ALA A 353 -0.69 7.27 4.94
C ALA A 353 -0.31 8.16 3.75
N MET A 354 -1.30 8.75 3.06
CA MET A 354 -1.09 9.62 1.89
C MET A 354 -0.43 10.95 2.26
N LEU A 355 -0.47 11.30 3.54
CA LEU A 355 0.06 12.53 4.10
C LEU A 355 1.40 12.30 4.81
N LEU A 356 1.97 11.08 4.74
CA LEU A 356 3.30 10.81 5.27
C LEU A 356 4.42 11.40 4.39
N PRO A 357 5.60 11.68 4.97
CA PRO A 357 6.78 12.08 4.20
C PRO A 357 7.15 11.08 3.09
N LEU A 358 7.68 11.57 1.98
CA LEU A 358 8.08 10.72 0.83
C LEU A 358 9.07 9.59 1.13
N PRO A 359 10.01 9.69 2.12
CA PRO A 359 10.80 8.53 2.55
C PRO A 359 9.98 7.33 3.07
N CYS A 360 8.72 7.55 3.43
CA CYS A 360 7.76 6.52 3.81
C CYS A 360 7.03 5.90 2.61
N SER A 361 7.42 6.17 1.37
CA SER A 361 6.74 5.72 0.14
C SER A 361 6.38 4.23 0.12
N ASN A 362 7.19 3.37 0.75
CA ASN A 362 6.92 1.94 0.88
C ASN A 362 5.58 1.62 1.57
N VAL A 363 5.18 2.36 2.62
CA VAL A 363 3.89 2.13 3.27
C VAL A 363 2.74 2.71 2.44
N ILE A 364 2.97 3.85 1.78
CA ILE A 364 2.00 4.46 0.87
C ILE A 364 1.67 3.50 -0.27
N ASN A 365 2.70 2.90 -0.89
CA ASN A 365 2.57 1.87 -1.92
C ASN A 365 1.75 0.67 -1.44
N LYS A 366 1.94 0.20 -0.21
CA LYS A 366 1.16 -0.90 0.37
C LYS A 366 -0.33 -0.53 0.51
N VAL A 367 -0.61 0.68 0.98
CA VAL A 367 -1.99 1.17 1.10
C VAL A 367 -2.63 1.31 -0.28
N LEU A 368 -1.94 1.92 -1.26
CA LEU A 368 -2.40 2.03 -2.64
C LEU A 368 -2.64 0.66 -3.29
N THR A 369 -1.79 -0.32 -2.99
CA THR A 369 -1.97 -1.70 -3.45
C THR A 369 -3.27 -2.31 -2.91
N LEU A 370 -3.57 -2.12 -1.62
CA LEU A 370 -4.83 -2.56 -1.03
C LEU A 370 -6.04 -1.83 -1.66
N ILE A 371 -5.94 -0.51 -1.86
CA ILE A 371 -6.97 0.29 -2.53
C ILE A 371 -7.22 -0.23 -3.95
N ARG A 372 -6.15 -0.50 -4.71
CA ARG A 372 -6.21 -1.08 -6.06
C ARG A 372 -6.99 -2.40 -6.05
N TYR A 373 -6.64 -3.32 -5.15
CA TYR A 373 -7.29 -4.63 -5.08
C TYR A 373 -8.80 -4.51 -4.81
N TRP A 374 -9.20 -3.61 -3.91
CA TRP A 374 -10.60 -3.37 -3.58
C TRP A 374 -11.37 -2.63 -4.69
N LEU A 375 -10.78 -1.60 -5.30
CA LEU A 375 -11.42 -0.86 -6.40
C LEU A 375 -11.59 -1.73 -7.66
N LEU A 376 -10.58 -2.53 -7.99
CA LEU A 376 -10.65 -3.48 -9.10
C LEU A 376 -11.48 -4.74 -8.77
N GLN A 377 -12.03 -4.84 -7.56
CA GLN A 377 -12.89 -5.94 -7.13
C GLN A 377 -12.25 -7.33 -7.27
N THR A 378 -10.93 -7.40 -7.13
CA THR A 378 -10.20 -8.68 -6.99
C THR A 378 -10.61 -9.40 -5.70
N GLU A 379 -10.92 -8.62 -4.67
CA GLU A 379 -11.58 -9.02 -3.45
C GLU A 379 -12.49 -7.86 -3.03
N PHE A 380 -13.69 -8.16 -2.51
CA PHE A 380 -14.51 -7.14 -1.87
C PHE A 380 -14.01 -6.84 -0.46
N PRO A 381 -13.97 -5.58 -0.01
CA PRO A 381 -13.76 -5.28 1.39
C PRO A 381 -14.81 -6.01 2.25
N PRO A 382 -14.45 -6.61 3.41
CA PRO A 382 -15.41 -7.41 4.19
C PRO A 382 -16.66 -6.63 4.66
N PHE A 383 -16.55 -5.32 4.86
CA PHE A 383 -17.68 -4.45 5.19
C PHE A 383 -18.62 -4.19 4.01
N VAL A 384 -18.15 -4.37 2.77
CA VAL A 384 -18.99 -4.36 1.55
C VAL A 384 -19.57 -5.75 1.29
N GLU A 385 -18.77 -6.80 1.48
CA GLU A 385 -19.21 -8.18 1.29
C GLU A 385 -20.34 -8.57 2.26
N SER A 386 -20.26 -8.12 3.50
CA SER A 386 -21.33 -8.29 4.51
C SER A 386 -22.59 -7.45 4.24
N GLY A 387 -22.54 -6.51 3.29
CA GLY A 387 -23.65 -5.59 2.99
C GLY A 387 -23.82 -4.44 3.98
N ALA A 388 -22.88 -4.24 4.92
CA ALA A 388 -22.95 -3.15 5.89
C ALA A 388 -22.69 -1.77 5.26
N VAL A 389 -21.90 -1.72 4.17
CA VAL A 389 -21.61 -0.51 3.39
C VAL A 389 -21.87 -0.81 1.93
N THR A 390 -22.43 0.15 1.20
CA THR A 390 -22.67 0.00 -0.24
C THR A 390 -21.35 -0.01 -1.02
N LEU A 391 -21.35 -0.69 -2.18
CA LEU A 391 -20.21 -0.66 -3.09
C LEU A 391 -19.89 0.78 -3.54
N GLU A 392 -20.93 1.59 -3.78
CA GLU A 392 -20.81 2.99 -4.17
C GLU A 392 -20.05 3.81 -3.11
N SER A 393 -20.52 3.83 -1.87
CA SER A 393 -19.90 4.58 -0.78
C SER A 393 -18.45 4.12 -0.54
N SER A 394 -18.20 2.81 -0.61
CA SER A 394 -16.85 2.27 -0.49
C SER A 394 -15.95 2.72 -1.65
N SER A 395 -16.43 2.68 -2.89
CA SER A 395 -15.63 3.08 -4.06
C SER A 395 -15.33 4.57 -4.05
N LEU A 396 -16.31 5.41 -3.72
CA LEU A 396 -16.11 6.86 -3.56
C LEU A 396 -15.04 7.15 -2.50
N LEU A 397 -15.17 6.54 -1.32
CA LEU A 397 -14.18 6.69 -0.24
C LEU A 397 -12.78 6.29 -0.73
N LEU A 398 -12.62 5.12 -1.37
CA LEU A 398 -11.32 4.63 -1.82
C LEU A 398 -10.68 5.54 -2.89
N ILE A 399 -11.48 6.12 -3.78
CA ILE A 399 -11.01 7.12 -4.74
C ILE A 399 -10.48 8.36 -4.01
N HIS A 400 -11.25 8.92 -3.06
CA HIS A 400 -10.82 10.07 -2.26
C HIS A 400 -9.58 9.77 -1.42
N LEU A 401 -9.49 8.57 -0.84
CA LEU A 401 -8.30 8.14 -0.10
C LEU A 401 -7.09 8.14 -1.02
N ALA A 402 -7.15 7.53 -2.20
CA ALA A 402 -6.02 7.52 -3.13
C ALA A 402 -5.64 8.93 -3.62
N THR A 403 -6.62 9.78 -3.94
CA THR A 403 -6.37 11.13 -4.49
C THR A 403 -5.94 12.14 -3.43
N SER A 404 -6.17 11.88 -2.14
CA SER A 404 -5.67 12.72 -1.04
C SER A 404 -4.15 12.90 -1.07
N PHE A 405 -3.41 11.94 -1.65
CA PHE A 405 -1.97 12.05 -1.87
C PHE A 405 -1.57 13.32 -2.64
N PHE A 406 -2.41 13.79 -3.57
CA PHE A 406 -2.13 15.00 -4.37
C PHE A 406 -2.21 16.29 -3.56
N HIS A 407 -2.76 16.24 -2.35
CA HIS A 407 -2.78 17.35 -1.40
C HIS A 407 -1.61 17.30 -0.41
N SER A 408 -0.76 16.27 -0.48
CA SER A 408 0.38 16.08 0.42
C SER A 408 1.34 17.28 0.35
N PRO A 409 1.72 17.86 1.51
CA PRO A 409 2.63 19.01 1.53
C PRO A 409 4.03 18.66 0.99
N TYR A 410 4.40 17.37 1.01
CA TYR A 410 5.71 16.88 0.58
C TYR A 410 5.90 16.85 -0.94
N LEU A 411 4.82 16.91 -1.72
CA LEU A 411 4.91 17.04 -3.18
C LEU A 411 5.53 18.39 -3.58
N LYS A 412 5.32 19.43 -2.76
CA LYS A 412 5.80 20.78 -3.06
C LYS A 412 7.31 20.92 -2.95
N SER A 413 7.93 20.08 -2.13
CA SER A 413 9.36 20.10 -1.81
C SER A 413 9.92 18.68 -1.89
N ALA A 414 9.65 17.97 -2.99
CA ALA A 414 10.02 16.56 -3.12
C ALA A 414 11.54 16.33 -3.05
N GLY A 415 12.36 17.30 -3.47
CA GLY A 415 13.82 17.27 -3.38
C GLY A 415 14.41 15.96 -3.93
N ASP A 416 15.28 15.32 -3.15
CA ASP A 416 15.92 14.05 -3.51
C ASP A 416 14.95 12.86 -3.62
N ARG A 417 13.70 13.01 -3.17
CA ARG A 417 12.64 11.99 -3.23
C ARG A 417 11.64 12.23 -4.37
N LEU A 418 12.00 13.06 -5.34
CA LEU A 418 11.19 13.31 -6.54
C LEU A 418 10.74 12.01 -7.23
N GLN A 419 11.64 11.05 -7.43
CA GLN A 419 11.28 9.79 -8.09
C GLN A 419 10.24 8.98 -7.32
N SER A 420 10.29 9.00 -5.98
CA SER A 420 9.26 8.35 -5.16
C SER A 420 7.89 9.03 -5.32
N ALA A 421 7.84 10.36 -5.37
CA ALA A 421 6.62 11.10 -5.63
C ALA A 421 6.03 10.81 -7.02
N VAL A 422 6.89 10.80 -8.05
CA VAL A 422 6.49 10.48 -9.44
C VAL A 422 5.99 9.03 -9.53
N HIS A 423 6.68 8.08 -8.91
CA HIS A 423 6.25 6.68 -8.88
C HIS A 423 4.87 6.50 -8.23
N LEU A 424 4.66 7.06 -7.03
CA LEU A 424 3.37 6.99 -6.34
C LEU A 424 2.24 7.63 -7.14
N THR A 425 2.52 8.77 -7.78
CA THR A 425 1.59 9.46 -8.68
C THR A 425 1.19 8.57 -9.85
N ASN A 426 2.17 8.01 -10.55
CA ASN A 426 1.92 7.11 -11.67
C ASN A 426 1.15 5.87 -11.23
N PHE A 427 1.39 5.36 -10.01
CA PHE A 427 0.63 4.23 -9.49
C PHE A 427 -0.84 4.57 -9.25
N ILE A 428 -1.14 5.73 -8.63
CA ILE A 428 -2.53 6.21 -8.45
C ILE A 428 -3.23 6.39 -9.81
N LEU A 429 -2.54 7.00 -10.77
CA LEU A 429 -3.05 7.19 -12.12
C LEU A 429 -3.27 5.84 -12.83
N GLN A 430 -2.39 4.86 -12.63
CA GLN A 430 -2.58 3.51 -13.15
C GLN A 430 -3.82 2.83 -12.55
N ILE A 431 -4.09 2.99 -11.26
CA ILE A 431 -5.32 2.47 -10.64
C ILE A 431 -6.55 3.05 -11.33
N ALA A 432 -6.57 4.36 -11.59
CA ALA A 432 -7.68 5.01 -12.29
C ALA A 432 -7.84 4.50 -13.73
N ARG A 433 -6.73 4.33 -14.47
CA ARG A 433 -6.73 3.77 -15.83
C ARG A 433 -7.26 2.34 -15.87
N ASP A 434 -6.76 1.48 -14.97
CA ASP A 434 -7.18 0.07 -14.91
C ASP A 434 -8.65 -0.08 -14.53
N LEU A 435 -9.14 0.79 -13.63
CA LEU A 435 -10.55 0.81 -13.26
C LEU A 435 -11.45 1.17 -14.44
N ALA A 436 -11.04 2.16 -15.25
CA ALA A 436 -11.81 2.58 -16.41
C ALA A 436 -11.68 1.61 -17.61
N ASN A 437 -10.55 0.91 -17.73
CA ASN A 437 -10.26 0.01 -18.84
C ASN A 437 -11.33 -1.10 -18.95
N PRO A 438 -12.03 -1.23 -20.10
CA PRO A 438 -13.08 -2.23 -20.29
C PRO A 438 -12.54 -3.66 -20.40
N THR A 439 -11.24 -3.87 -20.65
CA THR A 439 -10.63 -5.21 -20.60
C THR A 439 -10.67 -5.79 -19.18
N HIS A 440 -10.70 -4.93 -18.16
CA HIS A 440 -10.84 -5.32 -16.78
C HIS A 440 -12.33 -5.40 -16.39
N VAL A 441 -12.93 -6.58 -16.55
CA VAL A 441 -14.34 -6.81 -16.22
C VAL A 441 -14.52 -6.82 -14.70
N LEU A 442 -15.26 -5.84 -14.18
CA LEU A 442 -15.62 -5.75 -12.77
C LEU A 442 -16.73 -6.75 -12.43
N SER A 443 -16.60 -7.44 -11.28
CA SER A 443 -17.58 -8.42 -10.80
C SER A 443 -18.97 -7.81 -10.57
N ARG A 444 -19.03 -6.56 -10.10
CA ARG A 444 -20.24 -5.76 -9.90
C ARG A 444 -20.07 -4.41 -10.61
N PRO A 445 -21.05 -3.97 -11.41
CA PRO A 445 -20.96 -2.69 -12.09
C PRO A 445 -20.93 -1.53 -11.09
N LEU A 446 -20.09 -0.53 -11.35
CA LEU A 446 -20.01 0.69 -10.54
C LEU A 446 -21.05 1.72 -11.02
N PRO A 447 -21.74 2.43 -10.11
CA PRO A 447 -22.68 3.50 -10.46
C PRO A 447 -22.03 4.67 -11.20
N SER A 448 -22.84 5.46 -11.92
CA SER A 448 -22.41 6.67 -12.64
C SER A 448 -21.74 7.71 -11.74
N SER A 449 -22.21 7.85 -10.50
CA SER A 449 -21.62 8.73 -9.48
C SER A 449 -20.14 8.44 -9.22
N VAL A 450 -19.75 7.17 -9.17
CA VAL A 450 -18.37 6.74 -8.93
C VAL A 450 -17.47 7.14 -10.10
N TRP A 451 -17.95 6.96 -11.34
CA TRP A 451 -17.19 7.34 -12.53
C TRP A 451 -17.03 8.85 -12.66
N SER A 452 -18.11 9.60 -12.39
CA SER A 452 -18.07 11.07 -12.38
C SER A 452 -17.14 11.60 -11.29
N GLU A 453 -17.14 11.00 -10.10
CA GLU A 453 -16.21 11.37 -9.03
C GLU A 453 -14.75 11.04 -9.38
N LEU A 454 -14.50 9.89 -10.02
CA LEU A 454 -13.15 9.53 -10.48
C LEU A 454 -12.58 10.59 -11.44
N VAL A 455 -13.37 11.00 -12.44
CA VAL A 455 -12.96 12.04 -13.40
C VAL A 455 -12.73 13.37 -12.68
N ARG A 456 -13.64 13.77 -11.78
CA ARG A 456 -13.53 15.00 -10.99
C ARG A 456 -12.28 15.03 -10.12
N GLN A 457 -11.98 13.97 -9.38
CA GLN A 457 -10.81 13.89 -8.53
C GLN A 457 -9.51 13.94 -9.32
N VAL A 458 -9.45 13.27 -10.47
CA VAL A 458 -8.27 13.34 -11.35
C VAL A 458 -8.13 14.74 -11.96
N ALA A 459 -9.21 15.37 -12.40
CA ALA A 459 -9.17 16.74 -12.92
C ALA A 459 -8.68 17.75 -11.86
N ALA A 460 -9.19 17.64 -10.63
CA ALA A 460 -8.73 18.45 -9.49
C ALA A 460 -7.25 18.20 -9.17
N ALA A 461 -6.78 16.95 -9.26
CA ALA A 461 -5.38 16.61 -9.09
C ALA A 461 -4.50 17.25 -10.20
N VAL A 462 -4.93 17.22 -11.47
CA VAL A 462 -4.19 17.88 -12.56
C VAL A 462 -4.11 19.38 -12.30
N SER A 463 -5.21 20.03 -11.93
CA SER A 463 -5.22 21.46 -11.61
C SER A 463 -4.27 21.82 -10.46
N THR A 464 -4.22 20.97 -9.43
CA THR A 464 -3.42 21.22 -8.22
C THR A 464 -1.93 20.93 -8.44
N CYS A 465 -1.61 19.84 -9.13
CA CYS A 465 -0.25 19.36 -9.32
C CYS A 465 0.44 19.97 -10.55
N CYS A 466 -0.29 20.19 -11.65
CA CYS A 466 0.31 20.58 -12.93
C CYS A 466 0.35 22.09 -13.19
N SER A 467 -0.35 22.90 -12.38
CA SER A 467 -0.29 24.37 -12.45
C SER A 467 1.02 24.96 -11.91
N ARG A 468 1.86 24.12 -11.30
CA ARG A 468 3.10 24.52 -10.62
C ARG A 468 4.27 24.47 -11.60
N SER A 469 5.16 25.44 -11.55
CA SER A 469 6.40 25.43 -12.36
C SER A 469 7.57 24.74 -11.63
N ASP A 470 7.38 23.47 -11.20
CA ASP A 470 8.41 22.68 -10.52
C ASP A 470 8.76 21.37 -11.24
N ALA A 471 9.80 20.69 -10.76
CA ALA A 471 10.29 19.44 -11.36
C ALA A 471 9.23 18.31 -11.30
N TYR A 472 8.47 18.23 -10.20
CA TYR A 472 7.41 17.25 -10.03
C TYR A 472 6.30 17.42 -11.05
N SER A 473 5.81 18.65 -11.23
CA SER A 473 4.81 18.98 -12.24
C SER A 473 5.30 18.63 -13.64
N ARG A 474 6.55 19.00 -13.99
CA ARG A 474 7.14 18.67 -15.29
C ARG A 474 7.17 17.16 -15.55
N SER A 475 7.55 16.36 -14.55
CA SER A 475 7.66 14.90 -14.68
C SER A 475 6.32 14.17 -14.70
N THR A 476 5.25 14.77 -14.17
CA THR A 476 3.94 14.10 -14.01
C THR A 476 2.85 14.63 -14.96
N ALA A 477 3.01 15.83 -15.53
CA ALA A 477 2.00 16.49 -16.37
C ALA A 477 1.51 15.63 -17.55
N GLY A 478 2.43 14.91 -18.21
CA GLY A 478 2.07 13.98 -19.28
C GLY A 478 1.16 12.84 -18.78
N GLY A 479 1.57 12.15 -17.70
CA GLY A 479 0.81 11.04 -17.12
C GLY A 479 -0.58 11.47 -16.62
N PHE A 480 -0.66 12.63 -15.95
CA PHE A 480 -1.94 13.20 -15.51
C PHE A 480 -2.88 13.49 -16.68
N THR A 481 -2.37 14.15 -17.72
CA THR A 481 -3.17 14.54 -18.89
C THR A 481 -3.69 13.33 -19.64
N LEU A 482 -2.79 12.36 -19.87
CA LEU A 482 -3.13 11.10 -20.52
C LEU A 482 -4.22 10.35 -19.76
N THR A 483 -4.10 10.28 -18.43
CA THR A 483 -5.09 9.60 -17.58
C THR A 483 -6.42 10.34 -17.61
N LEU A 484 -6.44 11.67 -17.46
CA LEU A 484 -7.67 12.46 -17.49
C LEU A 484 -8.42 12.30 -18.82
N LEU A 485 -7.70 12.40 -19.95
CA LEU A 485 -8.29 12.23 -21.27
C LEU A 485 -8.77 10.80 -21.50
N GLY A 486 -7.97 9.80 -21.12
CA GLY A 486 -8.36 8.38 -21.21
C GLY A 486 -9.61 8.09 -20.40
N LEU A 487 -9.73 8.65 -19.18
CA LEU A 487 -10.93 8.55 -18.37
C LEU A 487 -12.13 9.20 -19.07
N CYS A 488 -11.99 10.41 -19.62
CA CYS A 488 -13.07 11.07 -20.37
C CYS A 488 -13.56 10.19 -21.53
N VAL A 489 -12.64 9.56 -22.27
CA VAL A 489 -12.99 8.65 -23.38
C VAL A 489 -13.67 7.39 -22.86
N PHE A 490 -13.05 6.65 -21.95
CA PHE A 490 -13.58 5.35 -21.50
C PHE A 490 -14.88 5.49 -20.72
N VAL A 491 -14.99 6.49 -19.84
CA VAL A 491 -16.21 6.73 -19.05
C VAL A 491 -17.36 7.19 -19.94
N CYS A 492 -17.13 8.15 -20.85
CA CYS A 492 -18.21 8.70 -21.68
C CYS A 492 -18.54 7.82 -22.88
N ALA A 493 -17.54 7.34 -23.62
CA ALA A 493 -17.75 6.70 -24.92
C ALA A 493 -17.95 5.18 -24.83
N ILE A 494 -17.38 4.52 -23.83
CA ILE A 494 -17.49 3.06 -23.66
C ILE A 494 -18.50 2.70 -22.57
N ARG A 495 -18.40 3.35 -21.40
CA ARG A 495 -19.34 3.09 -20.28
C ARG A 495 -20.64 3.90 -20.38
N GLU A 496 -20.77 4.77 -21.38
CA GLU A 496 -21.94 5.60 -21.67
C GLU A 496 -22.44 6.42 -20.45
N VAL A 497 -21.51 6.85 -19.59
CA VAL A 497 -21.82 7.72 -18.46
C VAL A 497 -21.76 9.18 -18.91
N GLU A 498 -22.87 9.90 -18.73
CA GLU A 498 -22.94 11.33 -19.06
C GLU A 498 -22.31 12.18 -17.93
N LEU A 499 -21.25 12.89 -18.28
CA LEU A 499 -20.61 13.89 -17.42
C LEU A 499 -21.36 15.21 -17.51
N ASP A 500 -21.57 15.89 -16.38
CA ASP A 500 -22.24 17.19 -16.35
C ASP A 500 -21.40 18.30 -17.03
N GLU A 501 -22.05 19.38 -17.45
CA GLU A 501 -21.36 20.51 -18.12
C GLU A 501 -20.31 21.15 -17.22
N LYS A 502 -20.57 21.21 -15.90
CA LYS A 502 -19.63 21.78 -14.92
C LYS A 502 -18.31 21.01 -14.90
N MET A 503 -18.34 19.69 -14.98
CA MET A 503 -17.15 18.85 -15.03
C MET A 503 -16.40 19.03 -16.35
N TRP A 504 -17.10 19.19 -17.48
CA TRP A 504 -16.44 19.56 -18.74
C TRP A 504 -15.78 20.94 -18.66
N ASP A 505 -16.40 21.91 -17.97
CA ASP A 505 -15.79 23.22 -17.70
C ASP A 505 -14.54 23.12 -16.82
N GLU A 506 -14.54 22.23 -15.82
CA GLU A 506 -13.36 21.93 -14.99
C GLU A 506 -12.23 21.31 -15.83
N VAL A 507 -12.53 20.33 -16.69
CA VAL A 507 -11.54 19.74 -17.62
C VAL A 507 -11.03 20.80 -18.61
N MET A 508 -11.91 21.64 -19.16
CA MET A 508 -11.52 22.72 -20.06
C MET A 508 -10.60 23.73 -19.35
N THR A 509 -10.88 24.05 -18.09
CA THR A 509 -10.07 24.95 -17.27
C THR A 509 -8.65 24.40 -17.08
N VAL A 510 -8.50 23.08 -16.88
CA VAL A 510 -7.19 22.43 -16.80
C VAL A 510 -6.36 22.64 -18.07
N PHE A 511 -6.95 22.47 -19.26
CA PHE A 511 -6.23 22.66 -20.52
C PHE A 511 -5.96 24.14 -20.84
N ARG A 512 -6.85 25.05 -20.44
CA ARG A 512 -6.61 26.50 -20.56
C ARG A 512 -5.46 26.98 -19.67
N ALA A 513 -5.35 26.42 -18.46
CA ALA A 513 -4.27 26.72 -17.52
C ALA A 513 -2.98 25.91 -17.80
N GLY A 514 -3.05 24.88 -18.64
CA GLY A 514 -1.95 23.97 -18.92
C GLY A 514 -0.74 24.68 -19.51
N SER A 515 0.38 24.63 -18.80
CA SER A 515 1.64 25.29 -19.20
C SER A 515 2.66 24.37 -19.86
N TRP A 516 2.42 23.06 -19.86
CA TRP A 516 3.44 22.07 -20.24
C TRP A 516 3.19 21.49 -21.64
N THR A 517 4.25 21.48 -22.47
CA THR A 517 4.24 20.87 -23.81
C THR A 517 3.79 19.41 -23.77
N GLN A 518 4.20 18.66 -22.75
CA GLN A 518 3.83 17.25 -22.58
C GLN A 518 2.31 17.06 -22.51
N MET A 519 1.55 18.00 -21.92
CA MET A 519 0.09 17.92 -21.88
C MET A 519 -0.50 18.00 -23.29
N MET A 520 0.03 18.89 -24.12
CA MET A 520 -0.43 19.09 -25.50
C MET A 520 -0.05 17.92 -26.40
N GLU A 521 1.14 17.33 -26.19
CA GLU A 521 1.55 16.12 -26.90
C GLU A 521 0.62 14.94 -26.57
N GLN A 522 0.24 14.77 -25.30
CA GLN A 522 -0.71 13.72 -24.91
C GLN A 522 -2.11 13.99 -25.48
N TRP A 523 -2.58 15.24 -25.42
CA TRP A 523 -3.84 15.64 -26.07
C TRP A 523 -3.84 15.33 -27.56
N SER A 524 -2.76 15.68 -28.26
CA SER A 524 -2.59 15.42 -29.68
C SER A 524 -2.71 13.93 -30.02
N ARG A 525 -2.02 13.08 -29.26
CA ARG A 525 -2.09 11.61 -29.41
C ARG A 525 -3.50 11.08 -29.16
N VAL A 526 -4.17 11.54 -28.11
CA VAL A 526 -5.55 11.10 -27.82
C VAL A 526 -6.52 11.56 -28.90
N VAL A 527 -6.38 12.77 -29.44
CA VAL A 527 -7.20 13.25 -30.56
C VAL A 527 -7.03 12.35 -31.79
N ASP A 528 -5.80 11.95 -32.13
CA ASP A 528 -5.54 11.03 -33.24
C ASP A 528 -6.25 9.69 -33.01
N SER A 529 -6.14 9.11 -31.81
CA SER A 529 -6.77 7.83 -31.47
C SER A 529 -8.30 7.90 -31.43
N VAL A 530 -8.87 8.95 -30.83
CA VAL A 530 -10.33 9.16 -30.76
C VAL A 530 -10.91 9.50 -32.13
N THR A 531 -10.15 10.13 -33.03
CA THR A 531 -10.57 10.34 -34.43
C THR A 531 -10.68 9.02 -35.18
N ARG A 532 -9.71 8.12 -35.03
CA ARG A 532 -9.80 6.77 -35.63
C ARG A 532 -10.97 5.98 -35.07
N ALA A 533 -11.14 6.03 -33.75
CA ALA A 533 -12.28 5.43 -33.06
C ALA A 533 -13.63 5.96 -33.58
N LEU A 534 -13.74 7.28 -33.74
CA LEU A 534 -14.92 7.94 -34.30
C LEU A 534 -15.23 7.37 -35.70
N ILE A 535 -14.22 7.30 -36.58
CA ILE A 535 -14.38 6.79 -37.94
C ILE A 535 -14.87 5.34 -37.92
N LEU A 536 -14.26 4.50 -37.08
CA LEU A 536 -14.67 3.10 -36.94
C LEU A 536 -16.13 2.98 -36.45
N ASN A 537 -16.56 3.78 -35.46
CA ASN A 537 -17.90 3.67 -34.88
C ASN A 537 -19.00 4.39 -35.70
N LEU A 538 -18.67 5.37 -36.54
CA LEU A 538 -19.64 6.06 -37.42
C LEU A 538 -19.72 5.44 -38.81
N PHE A 539 -18.59 5.02 -39.37
CA PHE A 539 -18.50 4.58 -40.76
C PHE A 539 -18.16 3.10 -40.92
N ALA A 540 -17.85 2.38 -39.83
CA ALA A 540 -17.38 0.99 -39.86
C ALA A 540 -16.10 0.80 -40.71
N ILE A 541 -15.25 1.82 -40.77
CA ILE A 541 -13.97 1.80 -41.51
C ILE A 541 -12.81 1.80 -40.51
N ASP A 542 -11.92 0.83 -40.62
CA ASP A 542 -10.68 0.80 -39.84
C ASP A 542 -9.57 1.56 -40.59
N VAL A 543 -9.15 2.69 -40.01
CA VAL A 543 -8.03 3.49 -40.48
C VAL A 543 -6.82 3.16 -39.62
N SER A 544 -6.33 1.92 -39.68
CA SER A 544 -5.08 1.50 -39.02
C SER A 544 -3.87 1.84 -39.90
N PRO A 545 -2.73 2.31 -39.36
CA PRO A 545 -1.54 2.60 -40.16
C PRO A 545 -0.96 1.36 -40.86
N ASN A 546 -1.29 0.14 -40.40
CA ASN A 546 -0.78 -1.13 -40.95
C ASN A 546 -1.68 -1.78 -42.01
N ALA A 547 -2.83 -1.19 -42.37
CA ALA A 547 -3.72 -1.78 -43.38
C ALA A 547 -3.11 -1.86 -44.80
N ALA A 548 -1.99 -1.18 -45.05
CA ALA A 548 -1.29 -1.22 -46.34
C ALA A 548 -0.41 -2.47 -46.56
N VAL A 549 -0.17 -3.31 -45.55
CA VAL A 549 0.70 -4.50 -45.68
C VAL A 549 -0.11 -5.79 -45.90
N THR A 550 -1.35 -5.88 -45.43
CA THR A 550 -2.11 -7.13 -45.46
C THR A 550 -2.79 -7.43 -46.81
N GLN A 551 -2.87 -6.47 -47.74
CA GLN A 551 -3.46 -6.69 -49.06
C GLN A 551 -2.48 -7.23 -50.12
N LYS A 552 -1.20 -7.49 -49.78
CA LYS A 552 -0.22 -8.06 -50.72
C LYS A 552 0.11 -9.54 -50.51
N GLU A 553 -0.38 -10.19 -49.47
CA GLU A 553 -0.06 -11.62 -49.19
C GLU A 553 -1.19 -12.61 -49.51
N GLU A 554 -2.39 -12.15 -49.87
CA GLU A 554 -3.51 -13.05 -50.22
C GLU A 554 -3.46 -13.60 -51.67
N THR A 555 -2.46 -13.26 -52.49
CA THR A 555 -2.36 -13.79 -53.86
C THR A 555 -1.35 -14.93 -54.08
N VAL A 556 -0.64 -15.43 -53.06
CA VAL A 556 0.33 -16.54 -53.26
C VAL A 556 0.36 -17.52 -52.09
N THR A 557 -0.74 -18.18 -51.75
CA THR A 557 -0.67 -19.48 -51.03
C THR A 557 -1.91 -20.33 -51.29
N SER A 558 -2.10 -20.73 -52.56
CA SER A 558 -2.81 -21.98 -52.85
C SER A 558 -1.90 -22.84 -53.70
N THR A 559 -1.02 -23.59 -53.04
CA THR A 559 -0.69 -24.98 -53.39
C THR A 559 0.40 -25.56 -52.47
N ARG A 560 0.14 -26.81 -52.05
CA ARG A 560 1.07 -27.82 -51.48
C ARG A 560 1.20 -27.91 -49.96
N ILE A 561 0.25 -28.65 -49.42
CA ILE A 561 0.44 -29.75 -48.47
C ILE A 561 1.66 -30.62 -48.88
N ARG A 562 2.59 -30.94 -47.95
CA ARG A 562 2.88 -32.30 -47.42
C ARG A 562 4.30 -32.43 -46.77
N ASP A 563 4.30 -33.05 -45.59
CA ASP A 563 5.29 -34.01 -45.01
C ASP A 563 6.53 -33.62 -44.16
N ARG A 564 6.60 -34.35 -43.01
CA ARG A 564 7.76 -34.93 -42.24
C ARG A 564 8.46 -34.07 -41.15
N THR A 565 8.28 -34.32 -39.85
CA THR A 565 8.76 -35.38 -38.91
C THR A 565 10.22 -35.25 -38.41
N ASP A 566 10.31 -35.20 -37.06
CA ASP A 566 11.34 -35.68 -36.11
C ASP A 566 12.77 -35.11 -36.13
N THR A 567 13.21 -34.53 -34.99
CA THR A 567 14.09 -35.19 -33.99
C THR A 567 14.62 -34.21 -32.92
N ASN A 568 14.54 -34.61 -31.65
CA ASN A 568 15.38 -34.13 -30.53
C ASN A 568 16.64 -35.00 -30.42
N PRO A 569 17.72 -34.53 -29.77
CA PRO A 569 18.11 -35.11 -28.46
C PRO A 569 18.74 -34.08 -27.47
N ILE A 570 18.33 -34.07 -26.19
CA ILE A 570 18.93 -34.67 -24.96
C ILE A 570 20.00 -33.79 -24.24
N SER A 571 19.75 -33.63 -22.93
CA SER A 571 20.30 -32.87 -21.76
C SER A 571 21.77 -33.24 -21.32
N PRO A 572 22.36 -32.93 -20.11
CA PRO A 572 21.86 -32.41 -18.80
C PRO A 572 22.90 -31.50 -18.01
N PRO A 573 23.03 -31.49 -16.65
CA PRO A 573 22.30 -30.62 -15.71
C PRO A 573 23.17 -29.89 -14.62
N GLY A 574 22.55 -28.98 -13.85
CA GLY A 574 22.82 -28.80 -12.41
C GLY A 574 23.54 -27.52 -11.93
N GLY A 575 22.93 -26.82 -10.96
CA GLY A 575 23.60 -25.80 -10.14
C GLY A 575 22.63 -24.87 -9.38
N ASP A 576 22.29 -25.21 -8.14
CA ASP A 576 21.60 -24.35 -7.17
C ASP A 576 22.43 -23.10 -6.81
N SER A 577 21.81 -21.92 -6.69
CA SER A 577 22.25 -20.84 -5.77
C SER A 577 21.19 -19.74 -5.58
N ALA A 578 20.79 -19.61 -4.31
CA ALA A 578 20.42 -18.42 -3.55
C ALA A 578 19.83 -17.17 -4.27
N SER A 579 18.62 -16.84 -3.84
CA SER A 579 17.94 -15.54 -3.99
C SER A 579 18.75 -14.39 -3.40
N MET A 580 19.13 -13.44 -4.24
CA MET A 580 19.61 -12.11 -3.86
C MET A 580 18.71 -11.10 -4.60
N GLU A 581 17.92 -10.34 -3.84
CA GLU A 581 17.20 -9.17 -4.36
C GLU A 581 18.24 -8.10 -4.70
N GLU A 582 18.54 -7.95 -5.99
CA GLU A 582 19.27 -6.79 -6.50
C GLU A 582 18.29 -5.76 -7.06
N ILE A 583 18.42 -4.56 -6.50
CA ILE A 583 17.79 -3.33 -6.96
C ILE A 583 18.36 -3.02 -8.35
N HIS A 584 17.54 -3.21 -9.39
CA HIS A 584 17.93 -2.83 -10.74
C HIS A 584 17.76 -1.32 -10.91
N ASP A 585 18.88 -0.67 -11.20
CA ASP A 585 19.02 0.75 -11.51
C ASP A 585 18.33 1.02 -12.86
N GLY A 586 17.09 1.49 -12.79
CA GLY A 586 16.27 1.82 -13.96
C GLY A 586 16.64 3.19 -14.49
N SER A 587 17.35 3.21 -15.61
CA SER A 587 17.42 4.36 -16.51
C SER A 587 16.01 4.82 -16.92
N ASP A 588 15.89 6.12 -17.16
CA ASP A 588 14.70 6.86 -17.62
C ASP A 588 13.66 6.00 -18.34
N SER A 589 12.66 5.55 -17.59
CA SER A 589 11.40 5.04 -18.13
C SER A 589 10.30 5.98 -17.65
N THR A 590 10.07 7.03 -18.44
CA THR A 590 8.76 7.68 -18.43
C THR A 590 7.73 6.60 -18.76
N PRO A 591 6.64 6.45 -17.99
CA PRO A 591 5.61 5.50 -18.34
C PRO A 591 4.84 6.07 -19.53
N SER A 592 5.29 5.74 -20.74
CA SER A 592 4.43 5.82 -21.90
C SER A 592 3.27 4.85 -21.68
N MET A 593 2.03 5.30 -21.93
CA MET A 593 1.04 4.34 -22.43
C MET A 593 1.72 3.59 -23.56
N ASP A 594 1.80 2.28 -23.48
CA ASP A 594 2.06 1.50 -24.68
C ASP A 594 0.97 1.93 -25.67
N GLU A 595 1.35 2.32 -26.89
CA GLU A 595 0.41 2.79 -27.93
C GLU A 595 -0.77 1.80 -28.10
N GLY A 596 -0.59 0.53 -27.70
CA GLY A 596 -1.60 -0.51 -27.67
C GLY A 596 -2.82 -0.28 -26.75
N ASP A 597 -2.80 0.51 -25.68
CA ASP A 597 -3.91 0.51 -24.70
C ASP A 597 -5.17 1.27 -25.17
N ILE A 598 -5.02 2.40 -25.87
CA ILE A 598 -6.17 3.07 -26.51
C ILE A 598 -6.50 2.40 -27.84
N HIS A 599 -5.49 1.92 -28.57
CA HIS A 599 -5.68 1.28 -29.89
C HIS A 599 -6.37 -0.10 -29.81
N SER A 600 -6.09 -0.92 -28.79
CA SER A 600 -6.65 -2.28 -28.66
C SER A 600 -8.06 -2.30 -28.10
N VAL A 601 -8.43 -1.29 -27.31
CA VAL A 601 -9.69 -1.24 -26.58
C VAL A 601 -10.83 -0.65 -27.41
N VAL A 602 -10.51 0.22 -28.38
CA VAL A 602 -11.54 0.82 -29.24
C VAL A 602 -11.88 -0.09 -30.43
N GLN A 603 -12.25 -1.33 -30.13
CA GLN A 603 -13.07 -2.12 -31.04
C GLN A 603 -14.53 -1.66 -30.88
N SER A 604 -15.24 -1.52 -32.00
CA SER A 604 -16.57 -0.90 -32.14
C SER A 604 -17.60 -1.38 -31.11
N THR A 605 -17.77 -0.65 -30.01
CA THR A 605 -18.60 -1.10 -28.86
C THR A 605 -19.58 -0.04 -28.35
N GLY A 606 -19.67 1.15 -28.97
CA GLY A 606 -20.49 2.25 -28.46
C GLY A 606 -21.40 2.93 -29.49
N GLN A 607 -22.39 3.69 -29.01
CA GLN A 607 -23.29 4.46 -29.87
C GLN A 607 -22.55 5.55 -30.66
N SER A 608 -22.77 5.61 -31.98
CA SER A 608 -22.10 6.57 -32.88
C SER A 608 -22.29 8.04 -32.46
N ALA A 609 -23.46 8.39 -31.92
CA ALA A 609 -23.75 9.73 -31.42
C ALA A 609 -22.94 10.10 -30.17
N VAL A 610 -22.65 9.13 -29.30
CA VAL A 610 -21.84 9.33 -28.09
C VAL A 610 -20.39 9.57 -28.49
N TRP A 611 -19.84 8.76 -29.39
CA TRP A 611 -18.50 8.95 -29.93
C TRP A 611 -18.32 10.33 -30.58
N LEU A 612 -19.31 10.79 -31.35
CA LEU A 612 -19.30 12.13 -31.94
C LEU A 612 -19.25 13.23 -30.86
N ARG A 613 -20.12 13.15 -29.84
CA ARG A 613 -20.12 14.13 -28.73
C ARG A 613 -18.78 14.17 -28.00
N VAL A 614 -18.22 13.01 -27.67
CA VAL A 614 -16.94 12.90 -26.95
C VAL A 614 -15.78 13.42 -27.80
N TRP A 615 -15.72 13.05 -29.08
CA TRP A 615 -14.70 13.56 -30.00
C TRP A 615 -14.76 15.09 -30.12
N MET A 616 -15.95 15.66 -30.31
CA MET A 616 -16.12 17.12 -30.38
C MET A 616 -15.64 17.80 -29.11
N ARG A 617 -15.95 17.25 -27.91
CA ARG A 617 -15.47 17.79 -26.63
C ARG A 617 -13.95 17.74 -26.53
N ILE A 618 -13.33 16.59 -26.81
CA ILE A 618 -11.88 16.38 -26.67
C ILE A 618 -11.09 17.25 -27.64
N VAL A 619 -11.50 17.31 -28.91
CA VAL A 619 -10.85 18.14 -29.92
C VAL A 619 -10.94 19.61 -29.51
N ASN A 620 -12.05 20.05 -28.90
CA ASN A 620 -12.25 21.43 -28.43
C ASN A 620 -11.52 21.80 -27.13
N LEU A 621 -10.84 20.86 -26.45
CA LEU A 621 -10.11 21.17 -25.21
C LEU A 621 -8.95 22.16 -25.40
N VAL A 622 -8.32 22.15 -26.58
CA VAL A 622 -7.21 23.05 -26.91
C VAL A 622 -7.64 24.00 -28.01
N ASP A 623 -7.51 25.30 -27.77
CA ASP A 623 -7.81 26.35 -28.75
C ASP A 623 -6.57 26.63 -29.61
N PRO A 624 -6.65 26.50 -30.96
CA PRO A 624 -5.51 26.76 -31.84
C PRO A 624 -5.10 28.24 -31.87
N THR A 625 -5.93 29.17 -31.39
CA THR A 625 -5.59 30.59 -31.26
C THR A 625 -4.68 30.88 -30.06
N ASN A 626 -4.56 29.96 -29.10
CA ASN A 626 -3.72 30.18 -27.93
C ASN A 626 -2.22 30.08 -28.28
N PRO A 627 -1.45 31.19 -28.20
CA PRO A 627 -0.09 31.25 -28.70
C PRO A 627 0.89 30.28 -28.01
N ALA A 628 0.58 29.84 -26.78
CA ALA A 628 1.42 28.89 -26.06
C ALA A 628 1.49 27.52 -26.75
N HIS A 629 0.41 27.10 -27.41
CA HIS A 629 0.23 25.73 -27.92
C HIS A 629 -0.27 25.66 -29.36
N THR A 630 -0.38 26.81 -30.05
CA THR A 630 -0.90 26.92 -31.41
C THR A 630 -0.27 25.92 -32.39
N GLN A 631 1.05 25.75 -32.37
CA GLN A 631 1.72 24.90 -33.36
C GLN A 631 1.24 23.44 -33.27
N ILE A 632 1.19 22.87 -32.07
CA ILE A 632 0.72 21.50 -31.85
C ILE A 632 -0.78 21.39 -32.18
N ALA A 633 -1.58 22.41 -31.81
CA ALA A 633 -3.00 22.45 -32.12
C ALA A 633 -3.29 22.47 -33.63
N ILE A 634 -2.58 23.30 -34.41
CA ILE A 634 -2.70 23.35 -35.87
C ILE A 634 -2.29 22.02 -36.49
N GLN A 635 -1.13 21.46 -36.09
CA GLN A 635 -0.64 20.19 -36.63
C GLN A 635 -1.59 19.02 -36.33
N THR A 636 -2.16 18.98 -35.13
CA THR A 636 -3.14 17.95 -34.74
C THR A 636 -4.43 18.09 -35.54
N THR A 637 -4.94 19.32 -35.66
CA THR A 637 -6.16 19.61 -36.44
C THR A 637 -5.97 19.26 -37.91
N ALA A 638 -4.79 19.57 -38.49
CA ALA A 638 -4.44 19.22 -39.86
C ALA A 638 -4.41 17.70 -40.08
N ARG A 639 -3.77 16.93 -39.19
CA ARG A 639 -3.76 15.45 -39.27
C ARG A 639 -5.16 14.85 -39.13
N CYS A 640 -5.99 15.43 -38.27
CA CYS A 640 -7.39 15.02 -38.11
C CYS A 640 -8.19 15.27 -39.40
N ILE A 641 -8.02 16.43 -40.05
CA ILE A 641 -8.59 16.76 -41.36
C ILE A 641 -8.15 15.74 -42.43
N GLU A 642 -6.85 15.47 -42.55
CA GLU A 642 -6.32 14.51 -43.53
C GLU A 642 -6.89 13.11 -43.31
N THR A 643 -7.00 12.68 -42.06
CA THR A 643 -7.59 11.38 -41.69
C THR A 643 -9.06 11.32 -42.09
N LEU A 644 -9.84 12.37 -41.82
CA LEU A 644 -11.27 12.43 -42.17
C LEU A 644 -11.48 12.55 -43.69
N ILE A 645 -10.62 13.28 -44.42
CA ILE A 645 -10.68 13.39 -45.88
C ILE A 645 -10.51 12.03 -46.56
N SER A 646 -9.71 11.13 -45.98
CA SER A 646 -9.57 9.76 -46.48
C SER A 646 -10.88 8.98 -46.50
N ILE A 647 -11.90 9.47 -45.78
CA ILE A 647 -13.24 8.91 -45.68
C ILE A 647 -14.21 9.79 -46.47
N SER A 648 -14.56 9.36 -47.69
CA SER A 648 -15.34 10.17 -48.65
C SER A 648 -16.71 10.64 -48.15
N CYS A 649 -17.26 10.04 -47.09
CA CYS A 649 -18.54 10.39 -46.48
C CYS A 649 -18.44 11.28 -45.23
N ALA A 650 -17.24 11.72 -44.82
CA ALA A 650 -17.02 12.53 -43.62
C ALA A 650 -17.01 14.06 -43.88
N ASN A 651 -17.47 14.53 -45.04
CA ASN A 651 -17.37 15.95 -45.46
C ASN A 651 -17.88 16.95 -44.42
N VAL A 652 -19.02 16.67 -43.77
CA VAL A 652 -19.57 17.54 -42.71
C VAL A 652 -18.62 17.68 -41.51
N LEU A 653 -17.92 16.60 -41.13
CA LEU A 653 -16.93 16.63 -40.05
C LEU A 653 -15.66 17.36 -40.47
N VAL A 654 -15.22 17.16 -41.72
CA VAL A 654 -14.09 17.87 -42.34
C VAL A 654 -14.35 19.38 -42.37
N GLU A 655 -15.54 19.78 -42.82
CA GLU A 655 -15.98 21.17 -42.84
C GLU A 655 -16.02 21.77 -41.43
N TRP A 656 -16.64 21.06 -40.49
CA TRP A 656 -16.74 21.52 -39.11
C TRP A 656 -15.37 21.76 -38.48
N ILE A 657 -14.45 20.80 -38.58
CA ILE A 657 -13.12 20.94 -37.97
C ILE A 657 -12.27 21.98 -38.71
N ALA A 658 -12.44 22.14 -40.04
CA ALA A 658 -11.74 23.16 -40.81
C ALA A 658 -12.06 24.59 -40.36
N THR A 659 -13.28 24.85 -39.88
CA THR A 659 -13.66 26.18 -39.35
C THR A 659 -12.77 26.66 -38.21
N ARG A 660 -12.15 25.72 -37.46
CA ARG A 660 -11.24 26.03 -36.36
C ARG A 660 -9.91 26.63 -36.81
N LEU A 661 -9.51 26.36 -38.05
CA LEU A 661 -8.29 26.90 -38.65
C LEU A 661 -8.55 28.23 -39.38
N LEU A 662 -9.80 28.58 -39.68
CA LEU A 662 -10.15 29.79 -40.43
C LEU A 662 -9.96 31.07 -39.62
N HIS A 663 -10.07 30.99 -38.29
CA HIS A 663 -10.07 32.14 -37.37
C HIS A 663 -8.68 32.45 -36.78
N LEU A 664 -7.62 31.84 -37.31
CA LEU A 664 -6.25 32.06 -36.85
C LEU A 664 -5.77 33.48 -37.18
N GLU A 665 -4.96 34.05 -36.28
CA GLU A 665 -4.28 35.33 -36.50
C GLU A 665 -3.28 35.24 -37.66
N SER A 666 -2.99 36.37 -38.32
CA SER A 666 -2.19 36.42 -39.56
C SER A 666 -0.80 35.78 -39.45
N ALA A 667 -0.19 35.77 -38.27
CA ALA A 667 1.12 35.15 -38.05
C ALA A 667 1.08 33.61 -38.09
N GLN A 668 -0.05 33.01 -37.72
CA GLN A 668 -0.22 31.56 -37.57
C GLN A 668 -0.89 30.91 -38.78
N GLN A 669 -1.60 31.70 -39.59
CA GLN A 669 -2.29 31.29 -40.82
C GLN A 669 -1.43 30.44 -41.78
N PRO A 670 -0.13 30.74 -42.04
CA PRO A 670 0.65 29.99 -43.03
C PRO A 670 0.75 28.49 -42.73
N HIS A 671 0.75 28.10 -41.45
CA HIS A 671 0.85 26.70 -41.02
C HIS A 671 -0.45 25.91 -41.22
N ALA A 672 -1.59 26.59 -41.29
CA ALA A 672 -2.90 25.96 -41.46
C ALA A 672 -3.32 25.80 -42.94
N ILE A 673 -2.74 26.60 -43.83
CA ILE A 673 -3.13 26.64 -45.26
C ILE A 673 -3.01 25.30 -45.98
N PRO A 674 -1.97 24.47 -45.78
CA PRO A 674 -1.89 23.17 -46.46
C PRO A 674 -3.11 22.29 -46.18
N ALA A 675 -3.55 22.21 -44.92
CA ALA A 675 -4.74 21.45 -44.54
C ALA A 675 -6.02 22.04 -45.16
N LEU A 676 -6.17 23.38 -45.13
CA LEU A 676 -7.31 24.05 -45.74
C LEU A 676 -7.38 23.87 -47.27
N CYS A 677 -6.23 23.84 -47.96
CA CYS A 677 -6.16 23.50 -49.38
C CYS A 677 -6.58 22.06 -49.66
N SER A 678 -6.24 21.11 -48.76
CA SER A 678 -6.73 19.73 -48.85
C SER A 678 -8.25 19.66 -48.72
N VAL A 679 -8.86 20.45 -47.82
CA VAL A 679 -10.32 20.57 -47.67
C VAL A 679 -10.96 21.06 -48.97
N LEU A 680 -10.44 22.16 -49.55
CA LEU A 680 -10.93 22.70 -50.83
C LEU A 680 -10.94 21.65 -51.96
N ARG A 681 -9.88 20.83 -52.01
CA ARG A 681 -9.71 19.84 -53.07
C ARG A 681 -10.62 18.63 -52.90
N ALA A 682 -10.74 18.12 -51.67
CA ALA A 682 -11.29 16.80 -51.43
C ALA A 682 -12.76 16.80 -50.98
N SER A 683 -13.24 17.87 -50.34
CA SER A 683 -14.56 17.90 -49.70
C SER A 683 -15.59 18.83 -50.34
N ASN A 684 -15.19 19.66 -51.32
CA ASN A 684 -16.03 20.68 -51.95
C ASN A 684 -16.88 21.48 -50.94
N PRO A 685 -16.23 22.22 -50.01
CA PRO A 685 -16.91 22.85 -48.88
C PRO A 685 -17.87 23.97 -49.34
N PRO A 686 -18.84 24.37 -48.51
CA PRO A 686 -19.77 25.48 -48.79
C PRO A 686 -19.06 26.77 -49.22
N ASP A 687 -19.70 27.55 -50.11
CA ASP A 687 -19.16 28.78 -50.70
C ASP A 687 -18.52 29.74 -49.68
N LEU A 688 -19.09 29.85 -48.48
CA LEU A 688 -18.58 30.71 -47.41
C LEU A 688 -17.22 30.22 -46.86
N ILE A 689 -17.07 28.91 -46.67
CA ILE A 689 -15.83 28.28 -46.22
C ILE A 689 -14.80 28.38 -47.36
N GLN A 690 -15.21 28.11 -48.60
CA GLN A 690 -14.35 28.23 -49.77
C GLN A 690 -13.79 29.66 -49.92
N ALA A 691 -14.63 30.68 -49.79
CA ALA A 691 -14.23 32.07 -49.84
C ALA A 691 -13.22 32.43 -48.74
N HIS A 692 -13.43 31.96 -47.50
CA HIS A 692 -12.48 32.18 -46.40
C HIS A 692 -11.13 31.51 -46.64
N ILE A 693 -11.13 30.26 -47.14
CA ILE A 693 -9.88 29.56 -47.44
C ILE A 693 -9.10 30.28 -48.54
N LEU A 694 -9.77 30.67 -49.64
CA LEU A 694 -9.14 31.40 -50.74
C LEU A 694 -8.63 32.78 -50.30
N HIS A 695 -9.36 33.47 -49.42
CA HIS A 695 -8.92 34.73 -48.84
C HIS A 695 -7.64 34.56 -48.01
N ASN A 696 -7.61 33.57 -47.11
CA ASN A 696 -6.44 33.26 -46.29
C ASN A 696 -5.24 32.82 -47.14
N LEU A 697 -5.46 32.02 -48.19
CA LEU A 697 -4.43 31.64 -49.16
C LEU A 697 -3.85 32.86 -49.89
N THR A 698 -4.72 33.74 -50.39
CA THR A 698 -4.30 34.96 -51.10
C THR A 698 -3.45 35.85 -50.20
N LYS A 699 -3.87 36.04 -48.94
CA LYS A 699 -3.14 36.84 -47.95
C LYS A 699 -1.77 36.26 -47.63
N ALA A 700 -1.64 34.94 -47.50
CA ALA A 700 -0.36 34.30 -47.24
C ALA A 700 0.59 34.34 -48.46
N LEU A 701 0.06 34.19 -49.67
CA LEU A 701 0.84 34.35 -50.91
C LEU A 701 1.35 35.78 -51.12
N GLN A 702 0.70 36.78 -50.53
CA GLN A 702 1.13 38.18 -50.52
C GLN A 702 2.09 38.52 -49.37
N SER A 703 2.42 37.56 -48.52
CA SER A 703 3.31 37.73 -47.36
C SER A 703 4.65 37.02 -47.56
N ASP A 704 5.62 37.27 -46.67
CA ASP A 704 6.92 36.60 -46.67
C ASP A 704 6.84 35.07 -46.45
N SER A 705 5.67 34.55 -46.07
CA SER A 705 5.42 33.11 -45.90
C SER A 705 5.05 32.37 -47.20
N ALA A 706 4.96 33.06 -48.34
CA ALA A 706 4.53 32.50 -49.61
C ALA A 706 5.34 31.25 -50.04
N GLN A 707 6.66 31.27 -49.85
CA GLN A 707 7.53 30.13 -50.21
C GLN A 707 7.23 28.88 -49.36
N PHE A 708 7.06 29.06 -48.05
CA PHE A 708 6.69 27.97 -47.13
C PHE A 708 5.33 27.35 -47.51
N VAL A 709 4.34 28.20 -47.81
CA VAL A 709 3.00 27.75 -48.22
C VAL A 709 3.07 26.98 -49.54
N LEU A 710 3.76 27.52 -50.56
CA LEU A 710 3.88 26.88 -51.88
C LEU A 710 4.64 25.54 -51.83
N GLU A 711 5.64 25.40 -50.96
CA GLU A 711 6.35 24.13 -50.77
C GLU A 711 5.45 23.05 -50.14
N LYS A 712 4.58 23.43 -49.21
CA LYS A 712 3.69 22.50 -48.48
C LYS A 712 2.38 22.19 -49.22
N VAL A 713 1.98 23.03 -50.16
CA VAL A 713 0.78 22.82 -51.01
C VAL A 713 1.12 22.00 -52.28
N LYS A 714 2.40 21.69 -52.53
CA LYS A 714 2.84 20.78 -53.62
C LYS A 714 2.43 19.33 -53.35
N GLY A 715 1.22 19.03 -53.77
CA GLY A 715 0.63 17.71 -53.98
C GLY A 715 -0.63 17.95 -54.76
#